data_AF-A0A1P8B0L6-F1
#
_entry.id   AF-A0A1P8B0L6-F1
#
_cell.length_a   1.000
_cell.length_b   1.000
_cell.length_c   1.000
_cell.angle_alpha   90.00
_cell.angle_beta   90.00
_cell.angle_gamma   90.00
#
_symmetry.space_group_name_H-M   'P 1'
#
loop_
_entity.id
_entity.type
_entity.pdbx_description
1 polymer ?
#
loop_
_entity_poly.entity_id
_entity_poly.type
_entity_poly.pdbx_seq_one_letter_code
_entity_poly.pdbx_strand_id
1 'polypeptide(L)'
;MDAIKCSSSFLHHTKLNTLFSNHTFPKISAPNFKPLFRPISISAKDRRSNEAENIAVVEKPLKSDRFFISDGLPSPFGPTVRDDGVNFSVYSTNSVSATICLISLSDLRQNKVTEEIQLDPSRNRTGHVWHVFLRGDFKDMLYGYRFDGKFSPEEGHYYDSSNILLDPYAKAIISRDEFGVLGPDDNCWPQMACMVPTREEEFDWEGDMHLKLPQKDLVIYEMHVRGFTRHESSKIEFPGTYQGVAEKLDHLKELGINCIELMPCHEFNELEYYSYNTILGDHRVNFWGYSTIGFFSPMIRYASASSNNFAGRAINEFKILVKEAHKRGIEVIMDVVLNHTAEGNEKGPIFSFRGVDNSVYYMLAPKGEFYNYSGCGNTFNCNHPVVRQFILDCLRYWVTEMHVDGFRFDLGSIMSRSSSLWDAANVYGADVEGDLLTTGTPISCPPVIDMISNDPILRGVKLIAEAWDAGGLYQVGMFPHWGIWSEWNGKFRDVVRQFIKGTDGFSGAFAECLCGSPNLYQGGRKPWHSINFICAHDGFTLADLVTYNNKNNLANGEENNDGENHNYSWNCGEEGDFASISVKRLRKRQMRNFFVSLMVSQGVPMIYMGDEYGHTKGGNNNTYCHDNYMNYFRWDKKEEAHSDFFRFCRILIKFREYVIFFHESIDLNCLVDRFT
;
A
#
# COMPACT_ATOMS: atom_id res chain seq x y z
N MET A 1 -67.05 -25.91 6.60
CA MET A 1 -66.57 -26.48 7.86
C MET A 1 -65.14 -26.01 8.15
N ASP A 2 -64.84 -24.88 8.77
CA ASP A 2 -65.45 -23.55 8.98
C ASP A 2 -64.44 -22.89 9.95
N ALA A 3 -63.60 -21.92 9.58
CA ALA A 3 -63.93 -20.55 9.17
C ALA A 3 -64.61 -19.73 10.28
N ILE A 4 -63.82 -19.09 11.15
CA ILE A 4 -64.19 -17.82 11.78
C ILE A 4 -63.03 -16.83 11.60
N LYS A 5 -63.23 -15.86 10.71
CA LYS A 5 -62.53 -14.58 10.73
C LYS A 5 -63.20 -13.70 11.79
N CYS A 6 -62.48 -12.75 12.37
CA CYS A 6 -63.11 -11.51 12.82
C CYS A 6 -62.31 -10.32 12.32
N SER A 7 -62.98 -9.40 11.62
CA SER A 7 -62.41 -8.23 10.99
C SER A 7 -63.38 -7.07 11.07
N SER A 8 -62.94 -5.92 11.58
CA SER A 8 -63.60 -4.62 11.40
C SER A 8 -62.56 -3.52 11.66
N SER A 9 -62.09 -2.70 10.72
CA SER A 9 -62.74 -1.88 9.67
C SER A 9 -63.46 -0.63 10.18
N PHE A 10 -62.84 0.55 10.01
CA PHE A 10 -63.27 1.63 9.08
C PHE A 10 -62.85 3.04 9.54
N LEU A 11 -62.37 3.85 8.57
CA LEU A 11 -62.52 5.31 8.35
C LEU A 11 -62.29 6.30 9.55
N HIS A 12 -61.76 7.52 9.36
CA HIS A 12 -61.91 8.42 8.21
C HIS A 12 -60.72 9.39 8.04
N HIS A 13 -60.58 9.96 6.84
CA HIS A 13 -59.76 11.15 6.58
C HIS A 13 -60.30 12.39 7.30
N THR A 14 -59.38 13.27 7.75
CA THR A 14 -59.62 14.72 7.67
C THR A 14 -58.31 15.45 7.34
N LYS A 15 -58.32 16.30 6.30
CA LYS A 15 -57.27 17.30 6.05
C LYS A 15 -57.44 18.47 7.02
N LEU A 16 -56.35 19.08 7.47
CA LEU A 16 -56.34 20.51 7.78
C LEU A 16 -54.94 21.10 7.50
N ASN A 17 -54.92 22.04 6.56
CA ASN A 17 -53.77 22.87 6.22
C ASN A 17 -53.75 24.14 7.11
N THR A 18 -52.69 24.94 6.94
CA THR A 18 -52.55 26.38 7.24
C THR A 18 -52.33 26.85 8.69
N LEU A 19 -51.55 27.94 8.79
CA LEU A 19 -50.94 28.60 9.95
C LEU A 19 -49.59 27.94 10.35
N PHE A 20 -48.41 28.52 10.10
CA PHE A 20 -48.06 29.94 9.91
C PHE A 20 -47.21 30.22 8.65
N SER A 21 -47.39 31.42 8.09
CA SER A 21 -46.54 32.02 7.07
C SER A 21 -45.74 33.20 7.65
N ASN A 22 -44.78 33.70 6.86
CA ASN A 22 -44.11 35.00 6.98
C ASN A 22 -42.94 35.13 7.97
N HIS A 23 -41.76 34.67 7.54
CA HIS A 23 -40.55 35.49 7.70
C HIS A 23 -39.84 35.66 6.35
N THR A 24 -40.11 36.81 5.72
CA THR A 24 -39.35 37.33 4.58
C THR A 24 -37.99 37.83 5.05
N PHE A 25 -36.90 37.19 4.61
CA PHE A 25 -35.56 37.77 4.74
C PHE A 25 -35.34 38.85 3.66
N PRO A 26 -34.80 40.03 4.01
CA PRO A 26 -34.60 41.11 3.05
C PRO A 26 -33.45 40.81 2.08
N LYS A 27 -33.67 41.12 0.79
CA LYS A 27 -32.61 41.15 -0.23
C LYS A 27 -31.60 42.24 0.13
N ILE A 28 -30.37 41.86 0.47
CA ILE A 28 -29.26 42.80 0.57
C ILE A 28 -28.75 43.09 -0.84
N SER A 29 -28.94 44.32 -1.29
CA SER A 29 -28.42 44.83 -2.57
C SER A 29 -26.92 45.09 -2.48
N ALA A 30 -26.15 44.61 -3.46
CA ALA A 30 -24.72 44.87 -3.55
C ALA A 30 -24.41 46.38 -3.68
N PRO A 31 -23.42 46.92 -2.95
CA PRO A 31 -22.99 48.30 -3.10
C PRO A 31 -22.12 48.47 -4.37
N ASN A 32 -22.49 49.44 -5.22
CA ASN A 32 -21.73 49.84 -6.39
C ASN A 32 -20.35 50.42 -6.00
N PHE A 33 -19.26 49.68 -6.23
CA PHE A 33 -17.91 50.26 -6.25
C PHE A 33 -17.57 50.76 -7.66
N LYS A 34 -17.63 52.09 -7.85
CA LYS A 34 -17.06 52.76 -9.02
C LYS A 34 -15.55 52.93 -8.83
N PRO A 35 -14.72 52.73 -9.87
CA PRO A 35 -13.27 52.94 -9.77
C PRO A 35 -12.94 54.43 -9.65
N LEU A 36 -12.17 54.79 -8.63
CA LEU A 36 -11.69 56.15 -8.38
C LEU A 36 -10.19 56.24 -8.73
N PHE A 37 -9.88 56.22 -10.02
CA PHE A 37 -8.58 56.67 -10.51
C PHE A 37 -8.53 58.21 -10.50
N ARG A 38 -7.58 58.78 -9.78
CA ARG A 38 -7.12 60.17 -9.99
C ARG A 38 -5.60 60.16 -10.24
N PRO A 39 -5.10 60.78 -11.32
CA PRO A 39 -3.68 60.88 -11.55
C PRO A 39 -3.07 61.91 -10.61
N ILE A 40 -1.93 61.58 -10.00
CA ILE A 40 -1.09 62.54 -9.29
C ILE A 40 0.05 62.95 -10.22
N SER A 41 -0.02 64.18 -10.72
CA SER A 41 1.05 64.81 -11.48
C SER A 41 2.04 65.49 -10.54
N ILE A 42 3.32 65.13 -10.60
CA ILE A 42 4.43 65.87 -9.98
C ILE A 42 5.50 66.10 -11.06
N SER A 43 5.85 67.36 -11.31
CA SER A 43 6.84 67.73 -12.33
C SER A 43 8.19 68.14 -11.73
N ALA A 44 9.23 67.38 -12.08
CA ALA A 44 10.61 67.79 -12.38
C ALA A 44 11.30 68.92 -11.58
N LYS A 45 12.36 68.53 -10.84
CA LYS A 45 13.76 69.02 -10.88
C LYS A 45 14.55 68.22 -9.80
N ASP A 46 15.83 67.89 -9.91
CA ASP A 46 16.86 68.34 -10.84
C ASP A 46 17.91 67.25 -11.16
N ARG A 47 18.72 67.53 -12.19
CA ARG A 47 19.83 66.77 -12.79
C ARG A 47 20.68 65.85 -11.87
N ARG A 48 21.00 64.65 -12.39
CA ARG A 48 22.39 64.25 -12.72
C ARG A 48 22.43 63.11 -13.75
N SER A 49 23.36 63.23 -14.68
CA SER A 49 23.66 62.25 -15.73
C SER A 49 24.44 61.06 -15.18
N ASN A 50 24.07 59.85 -15.60
CA ASN A 50 24.99 58.74 -15.85
C ASN A 50 24.38 57.88 -16.97
N GLU A 51 25.20 57.50 -17.93
CA GLU A 51 24.82 56.54 -18.96
C GLU A 51 24.70 55.16 -18.30
N ALA A 52 23.55 54.52 -18.46
CA ALA A 52 23.33 53.13 -18.11
C ALA A 52 22.83 52.43 -19.37
N GLU A 53 23.54 51.39 -19.79
CA GLU A 53 23.14 50.55 -20.91
C GLU A 53 21.80 49.89 -20.57
N ASN A 54 20.76 50.22 -21.35
CA ASN A 54 19.50 49.48 -21.31
C ASN A 54 19.73 48.10 -21.92
N ILE A 55 20.25 47.17 -21.12
CA ILE A 55 20.10 45.73 -21.39
C ILE A 55 18.60 45.45 -21.27
N ALA A 56 17.91 45.49 -22.41
CA ALA A 56 16.55 45.03 -22.52
C ALA A 56 16.55 43.53 -22.21
N VAL A 57 16.16 43.17 -20.99
CA VAL A 57 15.80 41.80 -20.65
C VAL A 57 14.61 41.45 -21.53
N VAL A 58 14.87 40.74 -22.62
CA VAL A 58 13.82 40.18 -23.46
C VAL A 58 13.18 39.06 -22.66
N GLU A 59 12.07 39.36 -22.00
CA GLU A 59 11.11 38.35 -21.54
C GLU A 59 10.74 37.51 -22.77
N LYS A 60 11.39 36.36 -22.94
CA LYS A 60 10.91 35.34 -23.86
C LYS A 60 9.58 34.84 -23.28
N PRO A 61 8.44 35.05 -23.95
CA PRO A 61 7.20 34.52 -23.44
C PRO A 61 7.28 32.98 -23.44
N LEU A 62 6.80 32.37 -22.35
CA LEU A 62 6.51 30.95 -22.25
C LEU A 62 5.46 30.59 -23.31
N LYS A 63 5.92 30.26 -24.52
CA LYS A 63 5.09 29.83 -25.64
C LYS A 63 5.31 28.35 -25.90
N SER A 64 4.49 27.54 -25.24
CA SER A 64 3.95 26.37 -25.89
C SER A 64 2.97 26.85 -26.97
N ASP A 65 3.01 26.24 -28.16
CA ASP A 65 2.03 26.50 -29.22
C ASP A 65 0.72 25.70 -29.00
N ARG A 66 0.69 24.81 -28.00
CA ARG A 66 -0.44 23.90 -27.68
C ARG A 66 -1.13 24.21 -26.36
N PHE A 67 -0.39 24.67 -25.36
CA PHE A 67 -0.87 24.90 -24.00
C PHE A 67 -0.70 26.35 -23.60
N PHE A 68 -1.75 26.94 -23.02
CA PHE A 68 -1.66 28.22 -22.34
C PHE A 68 -1.08 28.01 -20.94
N ILE A 69 0.07 28.62 -20.67
CA ILE A 69 0.85 28.47 -19.44
C ILE A 69 0.53 29.62 -18.47
N SER A 70 0.29 29.31 -17.20
CA SER A 70 0.09 30.29 -16.13
C SER A 70 0.61 29.78 -14.78
N ASP A 71 0.70 30.67 -13.79
CA ASP A 71 1.46 30.45 -12.55
C ASP A 71 1.06 29.17 -11.79
N GLY A 72 -0.23 28.78 -11.80
CA GLY A 72 -0.73 27.62 -11.05
C GLY A 72 -0.76 27.81 -9.54
N LEU A 73 -0.93 26.71 -8.80
CA LEU A 73 -0.99 26.66 -7.34
C LEU A 73 -0.07 25.57 -6.78
N PRO A 74 0.59 25.81 -5.62
CA PRO A 74 1.44 24.83 -4.93
C PRO A 74 0.66 23.71 -4.21
N SER A 75 -0.67 23.66 -4.31
CA SER A 75 -1.50 22.68 -3.62
C SER A 75 -2.82 22.43 -4.38
N PRO A 76 -3.34 21.20 -4.41
CA PRO A 76 -2.73 19.96 -3.88
C PRO A 76 -1.48 19.53 -4.67
N PHE A 77 -0.72 18.58 -4.15
CA PHE A 77 0.40 17.94 -4.86
C PHE A 77 -0.10 16.98 -5.94
N GLY A 78 0.74 16.74 -6.94
CA GLY A 78 0.41 15.97 -8.13
C GLY A 78 -0.34 16.78 -9.19
N PRO A 79 -0.89 16.10 -10.21
CA PRO A 79 -1.68 16.71 -11.26
C PRO A 79 -3.15 16.79 -10.80
N THR A 80 -3.77 17.96 -10.91
CA THR A 80 -5.17 18.18 -10.51
C THR A 80 -5.91 18.95 -11.59
N VAL A 81 -7.01 18.37 -12.07
CA VAL A 81 -7.88 18.96 -13.08
C VAL A 81 -8.57 20.21 -12.50
N ARG A 82 -8.44 21.35 -13.16
CA ARG A 82 -9.09 22.62 -12.76
C ARG A 82 -9.50 23.39 -14.00
N ASP A 83 -10.71 23.95 -14.00
CA ASP A 83 -11.27 24.65 -15.16
C ASP A 83 -11.04 23.84 -16.46
N ASP A 84 -10.53 24.42 -17.55
CA ASP A 84 -10.21 23.69 -18.79
C ASP A 84 -8.72 23.35 -18.93
N GLY A 85 -8.09 22.93 -17.82
CA GLY A 85 -6.69 22.52 -17.79
C GLY A 85 -6.32 21.66 -16.58
N VAL A 86 -5.02 21.51 -16.36
CA VAL A 86 -4.44 20.74 -15.25
C VAL A 86 -3.43 21.60 -14.51
N ASN A 87 -3.54 21.63 -13.18
CA ASN A 87 -2.57 22.18 -12.27
C ASN A 87 -1.59 21.08 -11.87
N PHE A 88 -0.30 21.28 -12.13
CA PHE A 88 0.78 20.39 -11.72
C PHE A 88 1.48 21.00 -10.50
N SER A 89 1.81 20.20 -9.50
CA SER A 89 2.51 20.65 -8.29
C SER A 89 3.40 19.55 -7.71
N VAL A 90 4.69 19.85 -7.50
CA VAL A 90 5.69 18.88 -7.03
C VAL A 90 6.67 19.53 -6.05
N TYR A 91 7.01 18.81 -4.98
CA TYR A 91 7.96 19.27 -3.97
C TYR A 91 9.41 18.92 -4.38
N SER A 92 10.31 19.91 -4.37
CA SER A 92 11.75 19.71 -4.43
C SER A 92 12.49 20.91 -3.82
N THR A 93 13.30 20.65 -2.80
CA THR A 93 14.04 21.67 -2.03
C THR A 93 15.26 22.15 -2.80
N ASN A 94 16.08 21.19 -3.23
CA ASN A 94 17.45 21.43 -3.66
C ASN A 94 17.61 21.57 -5.19
N SER A 95 16.52 21.42 -5.95
CA SER A 95 16.51 21.73 -7.39
C SER A 95 16.68 23.22 -7.68
N VAL A 96 17.48 23.50 -8.69
CA VAL A 96 17.75 24.83 -9.25
C VAL A 96 16.71 25.17 -10.33
N SER A 97 16.34 24.19 -11.16
CA SER A 97 15.26 24.32 -12.14
C SER A 97 14.41 23.05 -12.24
N ALA A 98 13.20 23.20 -12.77
CA ALA A 98 12.28 22.11 -13.03
C ALA A 98 11.58 22.31 -14.38
N THR A 99 11.32 21.22 -15.09
CA THR A 99 10.68 21.21 -16.41
C THR A 99 9.65 20.09 -16.46
N ILE A 100 8.44 20.41 -16.92
CA ILE A 100 7.42 19.37 -17.23
C ILE A 100 7.69 18.84 -18.63
N CYS A 101 7.84 17.53 -18.75
CA CYS A 101 7.92 16.80 -20.00
C CYS A 101 6.54 16.19 -20.29
N LEU A 102 5.83 16.69 -21.30
CA LEU A 102 4.61 16.07 -21.82
C LEU A 102 4.96 15.05 -22.90
N ILE A 103 4.36 13.86 -22.81
CA ILE A 103 4.76 12.68 -23.58
C ILE A 103 3.50 12.00 -24.13
N SER A 104 3.33 11.97 -25.45
CA SER A 104 2.27 11.20 -26.09
C SER A 104 2.50 9.70 -25.93
N LEU A 105 1.42 8.90 -25.87
CA LEU A 105 1.53 7.42 -25.82
C LEU A 105 2.43 6.84 -26.92
N SER A 106 2.46 7.46 -28.11
CA SER A 106 3.34 7.07 -29.22
C SER A 106 4.81 7.47 -29.03
N ASP A 107 5.09 8.60 -28.38
CA ASP A 107 6.46 9.07 -28.14
C ASP A 107 7.11 8.36 -26.93
N LEU A 108 6.32 7.92 -25.93
CA LEU A 108 6.80 7.15 -24.78
C LEU A 108 7.56 5.89 -25.24
N ARG A 109 6.98 5.12 -26.17
CA ARG A 109 7.60 3.90 -26.74
C ARG A 109 8.87 4.16 -27.55
N GLN A 110 9.18 5.42 -27.83
CA GLN A 110 10.37 5.88 -28.55
C GLN A 110 11.34 6.67 -27.63
N ASN A 111 11.11 6.67 -26.31
CA ASN A 111 11.84 7.45 -25.30
C ASN A 111 11.96 8.94 -25.67
N LYS A 112 10.91 9.50 -26.29
CA LYS A 112 10.88 10.87 -26.79
C LYS A 112 9.92 11.73 -25.98
N VAL A 113 10.31 12.98 -25.72
CA VAL A 113 9.40 13.98 -25.16
C VAL A 113 8.66 14.68 -26.30
N THR A 114 7.35 14.84 -26.17
CA THR A 114 6.51 15.52 -27.16
C THR A 114 6.62 17.03 -27.01
N GLU A 115 6.66 17.53 -25.78
CA GLU A 115 6.75 18.95 -25.46
C GLU A 115 7.36 19.18 -24.06
N GLU A 116 8.27 20.15 -23.94
CA GLU A 116 8.93 20.51 -22.68
C GLU A 116 8.52 21.92 -22.24
N ILE A 117 8.09 22.04 -20.98
CA ILE A 117 7.62 23.30 -20.39
C ILE A 117 8.51 23.63 -19.19
N GLN A 118 9.48 24.52 -19.42
CA GLN A 118 10.37 25.04 -18.39
C GLN A 118 9.58 25.89 -17.39
N LEU A 119 9.74 25.61 -16.09
CA LEU A 119 9.09 26.37 -15.02
C LEU A 119 9.95 27.59 -14.66
N ASP A 120 9.34 28.77 -14.58
CA ASP A 120 10.00 30.01 -14.15
C ASP A 120 10.19 30.00 -12.62
N PRO A 121 11.43 29.98 -12.08
CA PRO A 121 11.65 29.93 -10.63
C PRO A 121 11.08 31.12 -9.85
N SER A 122 10.76 32.24 -10.52
CA SER A 122 10.19 33.44 -9.91
C SER A 122 8.65 33.47 -9.88
N ARG A 123 7.99 32.58 -10.65
CA ARG A 123 6.52 32.54 -10.81
C ARG A 123 5.91 31.17 -10.52
N ASN A 124 6.59 30.13 -10.96
CA ASN A 124 6.18 28.73 -10.88
C ASN A 124 6.79 27.99 -9.68
N ARG A 125 7.18 28.73 -8.62
CA ARG A 125 7.72 28.16 -7.39
C ARG A 125 7.26 28.95 -6.17
N THR A 126 6.64 28.27 -5.21
CA THR A 126 6.28 28.83 -3.89
C THR A 126 7.04 28.06 -2.81
N GLY A 127 8.07 28.68 -2.22
CA GLY A 127 8.99 28.00 -1.31
C GLY A 127 9.72 26.86 -2.01
N HIS A 128 9.51 25.62 -1.55
CA HIS A 128 10.12 24.41 -2.12
C HIS A 128 9.15 23.62 -3.02
N VAL A 129 8.02 24.21 -3.40
CA VAL A 129 7.03 23.59 -4.29
C VAL A 129 7.06 24.25 -5.66
N TRP A 130 7.35 23.48 -6.69
CA TRP A 130 7.21 23.88 -8.09
C TRP A 130 5.77 23.66 -8.55
N HIS A 131 5.19 24.59 -9.30
CA HIS A 131 3.81 24.50 -9.77
C HIS A 131 3.54 25.27 -11.06
N VAL A 132 2.57 24.79 -11.85
CA VAL A 132 2.09 25.46 -13.06
C VAL A 132 0.67 25.04 -13.38
N PHE A 133 -0.12 25.94 -13.96
CA PHE A 133 -1.41 25.58 -14.57
C PHE A 133 -1.30 25.64 -16.09
N LEU A 134 -1.63 24.52 -16.72
CA LEU A 134 -1.56 24.29 -18.15
C LEU A 134 -2.97 24.07 -18.70
N ARG A 135 -3.42 24.97 -19.57
CA ARG A 135 -4.73 24.92 -20.23
C ARG A 135 -4.56 24.45 -21.68
N GLY A 136 -5.19 23.35 -22.05
CA GLY A 136 -5.06 22.72 -23.37
C GLY A 136 -5.62 21.30 -23.39
N ASP A 137 -5.40 20.57 -24.48
CA ASP A 137 -5.85 19.19 -24.65
C ASP A 137 -4.77 18.21 -24.16
N PHE A 138 -5.13 17.36 -23.20
CA PHE A 138 -4.28 16.32 -22.62
C PHE A 138 -4.66 14.91 -23.07
N LYS A 139 -5.54 14.79 -24.08
CA LYS A 139 -5.90 13.49 -24.63
C LYS A 139 -4.66 12.74 -25.13
N ASP A 140 -4.55 11.47 -24.72
CA ASP A 140 -3.44 10.57 -25.03
C ASP A 140 -2.04 11.10 -24.61
N MET A 141 -2.01 12.05 -23.66
CA MET A 141 -0.80 12.62 -23.06
C MET A 141 -0.53 12.08 -21.66
N LEU A 142 0.74 11.78 -21.42
CA LEU A 142 1.35 11.48 -20.14
C LEU A 142 2.30 12.63 -19.78
N TYR A 143 2.83 12.62 -18.56
CA TYR A 143 3.83 13.60 -18.12
C TYR A 143 4.93 12.99 -17.24
N GLY A 144 6.01 13.75 -17.08
CA GLY A 144 7.04 13.55 -16.08
C GLY A 144 7.78 14.86 -15.83
N TYR A 145 8.80 14.83 -14.97
CA TYR A 145 9.62 15.99 -14.63
C TYR A 145 11.10 15.76 -14.98
N ARG A 146 11.78 16.81 -15.44
CA ARG A 146 13.24 16.93 -15.32
C ARG A 146 13.55 17.92 -14.20
N PHE A 147 14.48 17.58 -13.33
CA PHE A 147 15.03 18.50 -12.34
C PHE A 147 16.53 18.70 -12.60
N ASP A 148 16.98 19.94 -12.46
CA ASP A 148 18.39 20.31 -12.56
C ASP A 148 18.89 20.83 -11.20
N GLY A 149 20.17 20.60 -10.89
CA GLY A 149 20.74 20.87 -9.58
C GLY A 149 22.11 20.24 -9.36
N LYS A 150 22.48 20.03 -8.10
CA LYS A 150 23.77 19.43 -7.76
C LYS A 150 23.73 17.90 -7.93
N PHE A 151 24.61 17.33 -8.74
CA PHE A 151 24.93 15.91 -8.70
C PHE A 151 26.20 15.71 -7.87
N SER A 152 26.04 15.13 -6.67
CA SER A 152 27.09 14.94 -5.67
C SER A 152 26.64 13.82 -4.72
N PRO A 153 26.86 12.55 -5.10
CA PRO A 153 26.48 11.39 -4.29
C PRO A 153 27.06 11.42 -2.87
N GLU A 154 28.28 11.94 -2.71
CA GLU A 154 28.97 12.15 -1.42
C GLU A 154 28.31 13.20 -0.51
N GLU A 155 27.41 14.03 -1.04
CA GLU A 155 26.53 14.93 -0.28
C GLU A 155 25.05 14.49 -0.40
N GLY A 156 24.78 13.28 -0.87
CA GLY A 156 23.43 12.73 -0.99
C GLY A 156 22.55 13.38 -2.07
N HIS A 157 23.13 14.08 -3.05
CA HIS A 157 22.38 14.76 -4.12
C HIS A 157 22.55 14.08 -5.49
N TYR A 158 21.43 13.86 -6.20
CA TYR A 158 21.37 13.07 -7.45
C TYR A 158 20.59 13.80 -8.56
N TYR A 159 20.64 15.12 -8.61
CA TYR A 159 19.97 15.90 -9.66
C TYR A 159 20.65 15.71 -11.01
N ASP A 160 19.95 15.10 -11.95
CA ASP A 160 20.41 14.89 -13.33
C ASP A 160 19.24 15.10 -14.30
N SER A 161 19.29 16.24 -15.00
CA SER A 161 18.26 16.67 -15.95
C SER A 161 18.12 15.77 -17.18
N SER A 162 19.05 14.83 -17.41
CA SER A 162 18.93 13.84 -18.50
C SER A 162 17.85 12.79 -18.23
N ASN A 163 17.46 12.57 -16.97
CA ASN A 163 16.40 11.65 -16.58
C ASN A 163 15.02 12.32 -16.62
N ILE A 164 14.01 11.59 -17.13
CA ILE A 164 12.60 11.96 -16.99
C ILE A 164 12.05 11.17 -15.79
N LEU A 165 11.67 11.90 -14.76
CA LEU A 165 11.30 11.39 -13.45
C LEU A 165 9.78 11.38 -13.30
N LEU A 166 9.28 10.38 -12.58
CA LEU A 166 7.88 10.24 -12.20
C LEU A 166 7.52 11.24 -11.09
N ASP A 167 6.27 11.68 -11.10
CA ASP A 167 5.66 12.40 -9.98
C ASP A 167 5.37 11.43 -8.83
N PRO A 168 5.86 11.67 -7.60
CA PRO A 168 5.50 10.88 -6.42
C PRO A 168 3.99 10.72 -6.21
N TYR A 169 3.17 11.69 -6.62
CA TYR A 169 1.70 11.72 -6.45
C TYR A 169 0.93 11.16 -7.66
N ALA A 170 1.61 10.54 -8.64
CA ALA A 170 0.98 9.98 -9.83
C ALA A 170 -0.09 8.92 -9.51
N LYS A 171 -1.30 9.09 -10.07
CA LYS A 171 -2.46 8.19 -9.84
C LYS A 171 -2.45 6.94 -10.72
N ALA A 172 -1.70 6.97 -11.82
CA ALA A 172 -1.32 5.82 -12.62
C ALA A 172 0.03 6.10 -13.29
N ILE A 173 0.82 5.05 -13.52
CA ILE A 173 2.13 5.09 -14.20
C ILE A 173 2.07 4.10 -15.37
N ILE A 174 2.53 4.55 -16.53
CA ILE A 174 2.54 3.78 -17.78
C ILE A 174 3.98 3.48 -18.18
N SER A 175 4.25 2.23 -18.53
CA SER A 175 5.53 1.79 -19.08
C SER A 175 5.39 0.50 -19.90
N ARG A 176 5.03 -0.60 -19.24
CA ARG A 176 4.80 -1.93 -19.80
C ARG A 176 3.37 -2.38 -19.49
N ASP A 177 2.67 -2.82 -20.54
CA ASP A 177 1.23 -3.13 -20.49
C ASP A 177 0.95 -4.52 -19.88
N GLU A 178 1.88 -5.47 -19.97
CA GLU A 178 1.68 -6.88 -19.60
C GLU A 178 2.70 -7.38 -18.57
N PHE A 179 2.24 -8.17 -17.59
CA PHE A 179 3.08 -8.76 -16.55
C PHE A 179 4.05 -9.80 -17.14
N GLY A 180 5.34 -9.65 -16.86
CA GLY A 180 6.40 -10.55 -17.30
C GLY A 180 6.92 -10.26 -18.71
N VAL A 181 6.38 -9.25 -19.40
CA VAL A 181 6.82 -8.87 -20.75
C VAL A 181 7.87 -7.76 -20.65
N LEU A 182 9.05 -7.98 -21.24
CA LEU A 182 10.15 -7.02 -21.30
C LEU A 182 9.76 -5.76 -22.07
N GLY A 183 10.44 -4.64 -21.76
CA GLY A 183 10.34 -3.41 -22.56
C GLY A 183 11.06 -3.54 -23.91
N PRO A 184 11.03 -2.47 -24.74
CA PRO A 184 11.84 -2.39 -25.95
C PRO A 184 13.32 -2.69 -25.67
N ASP A 185 13.99 -3.35 -26.63
CA ASP A 185 15.40 -3.76 -26.53
C ASP A 185 15.74 -4.59 -25.27
N ASP A 186 14.82 -5.48 -24.88
CA ASP A 186 14.88 -6.34 -23.69
C ASP A 186 15.05 -5.58 -22.35
N ASN A 187 14.71 -4.28 -22.34
CA ASN A 187 14.91 -3.44 -21.18
C ASN A 187 13.90 -3.75 -20.05
N CYS A 188 14.43 -4.07 -18.86
CA CYS A 188 13.64 -4.28 -17.64
C CYS A 188 13.16 -2.97 -16.99
N TRP A 189 13.80 -1.85 -17.33
CA TRP A 189 13.51 -0.49 -16.87
C TRP A 189 13.33 0.49 -18.05
N PRO A 190 12.28 0.30 -18.90
CA PRO A 190 11.97 1.25 -19.96
C PRO A 190 11.47 2.58 -19.37
N GLN A 191 11.47 3.65 -20.18
CA GLN A 191 10.94 4.95 -19.73
C GLN A 191 9.50 4.80 -19.23
N MET A 192 9.26 5.34 -18.04
CA MET A 192 7.95 5.37 -17.40
C MET A 192 7.40 6.80 -17.45
N ALA A 193 6.08 6.96 -17.53
CA ALA A 193 5.45 8.28 -17.45
C ALA A 193 4.11 8.24 -16.70
N CYS A 194 3.76 9.36 -16.09
CA CYS A 194 2.58 9.50 -15.24
C CYS A 194 1.32 9.86 -16.06
N MET A 195 0.17 9.31 -15.68
CA MET A 195 -1.11 9.68 -16.28
C MET A 195 -1.50 11.13 -15.95
N VAL A 196 -1.82 11.93 -16.98
CA VAL A 196 -2.54 13.20 -16.78
C VAL A 196 -4.02 12.89 -16.53
N PRO A 197 -4.63 13.35 -15.42
CA PRO A 197 -6.03 13.08 -15.11
C PRO A 197 -6.97 13.84 -16.07
N THR A 198 -8.11 13.23 -16.40
CA THR A 198 -9.14 13.79 -17.27
C THR A 198 -10.43 14.10 -16.49
N ARG A 199 -11.36 14.84 -17.10
CA ARG A 199 -12.67 15.16 -16.49
C ARG A 199 -13.73 14.07 -16.63
N GLU A 200 -13.52 13.10 -17.51
CA GLU A 200 -14.61 12.31 -18.10
C GLU A 200 -14.91 11.00 -17.35
N GLU A 201 -14.20 10.72 -16.25
CA GLU A 201 -14.19 9.41 -15.59
C GLU A 201 -14.37 9.47 -14.07
N GLU A 202 -15.50 10.04 -13.61
CA GLU A 202 -15.99 9.75 -12.26
C GLU A 202 -16.47 8.30 -12.18
N PHE A 203 -15.95 7.54 -11.20
CA PHE A 203 -16.32 6.13 -11.00
C PHE A 203 -17.66 6.01 -10.27
N ASP A 204 -18.62 5.29 -10.85
CA ASP A 204 -19.89 5.00 -10.17
C ASP A 204 -19.72 3.90 -9.12
N TRP A 205 -19.67 4.32 -7.86
CA TRP A 205 -19.65 3.44 -6.69
C TRP A 205 -20.99 2.73 -6.41
N GLU A 206 -22.08 3.03 -7.13
CA GLU A 206 -23.42 2.45 -6.93
C GLU A 206 -23.97 2.61 -5.49
N GLY A 207 -23.48 3.62 -4.74
CA GLY A 207 -23.82 3.83 -3.33
C GLY A 207 -23.00 3.01 -2.34
N ASP A 208 -21.88 2.41 -2.77
CA ASP A 208 -20.93 1.72 -1.90
C ASP A 208 -20.40 2.59 -0.76
N MET A 209 -20.16 1.96 0.39
CA MET A 209 -19.58 2.56 1.59
C MET A 209 -18.78 1.51 2.37
N HIS A 210 -17.63 1.91 2.91
CA HIS A 210 -16.83 1.15 3.89
C HIS A 210 -17.68 0.39 4.91
N LEU A 211 -17.44 -0.92 5.05
CA LEU A 211 -18.30 -1.81 5.82
C LEU A 211 -18.22 -1.57 7.34
N LYS A 212 -17.03 -1.16 7.82
CA LYS A 212 -16.76 -0.86 9.24
C LYS A 212 -17.10 -2.03 10.16
N LEU A 213 -16.75 -3.24 9.74
CA LEU A 213 -16.86 -4.45 10.55
C LEU A 213 -16.03 -4.27 11.83
N PRO A 214 -16.52 -4.69 13.00
CA PRO A 214 -15.74 -4.64 14.23
C PRO A 214 -14.50 -5.52 14.09
N GLN A 215 -13.31 -4.97 14.34
CA GLN A 215 -12.04 -5.67 14.12
C GLN A 215 -11.95 -7.04 14.82
N LYS A 216 -12.53 -7.15 16.02
CA LYS A 216 -12.64 -8.40 16.79
C LYS A 216 -13.39 -9.54 16.07
N ASP A 217 -14.23 -9.20 15.09
CA ASP A 217 -15.09 -10.12 14.33
C ASP A 217 -14.49 -10.50 12.98
N LEU A 218 -13.29 -10.00 12.65
CA LEU A 218 -12.61 -10.33 11.40
C LEU A 218 -12.04 -11.76 11.37
N VAL A 219 -12.02 -12.31 10.16
CA VAL A 219 -11.22 -13.45 9.72
C VAL A 219 -10.54 -13.00 8.43
N ILE A 220 -9.24 -12.69 8.53
CA ILE A 220 -8.44 -12.09 7.45
C ILE A 220 -7.95 -13.20 6.53
N TYR A 221 -7.97 -12.96 5.22
CA TYR A 221 -7.42 -13.85 4.21
C TYR A 221 -6.34 -13.10 3.40
N GLU A 222 -5.08 -13.41 3.69
CA GLU A 222 -3.92 -12.83 3.00
C GLU A 222 -3.77 -13.46 1.62
N MET A 223 -3.77 -12.65 0.56
CA MET A 223 -3.82 -13.14 -0.81
C MET A 223 -3.12 -12.24 -1.84
N HIS A 224 -2.71 -12.88 -2.93
CA HIS A 224 -2.02 -12.23 -4.03
C HIS A 224 -2.95 -12.08 -5.24
N VAL A 225 -3.14 -10.86 -5.77
CA VAL A 225 -4.06 -10.56 -6.89
C VAL A 225 -3.80 -11.47 -8.10
N ARG A 226 -2.54 -11.51 -8.58
CA ARG A 226 -2.15 -12.42 -9.68
C ARG A 226 -2.32 -13.89 -9.30
N GLY A 227 -1.66 -14.34 -8.21
CA GLY A 227 -1.67 -15.72 -7.77
C GLY A 227 -3.06 -16.34 -7.61
N PHE A 228 -4.04 -15.58 -7.11
CA PHE A 228 -5.39 -16.08 -6.83
C PHE A 228 -6.12 -16.62 -8.07
N THR A 229 -5.87 -16.09 -9.27
CA THR A 229 -6.61 -16.50 -10.48
C THR A 229 -5.75 -16.82 -11.69
N ARG A 230 -4.43 -16.68 -11.61
CA ARG A 230 -3.52 -16.89 -12.75
C ARG A 230 -3.47 -18.33 -13.29
N HIS A 231 -3.66 -19.34 -12.45
CA HIS A 231 -3.65 -20.74 -12.89
C HIS A 231 -4.87 -21.08 -13.76
N GLU A 232 -4.68 -21.86 -14.83
CA GLU A 232 -5.72 -22.23 -15.80
C GLU A 232 -7.00 -22.85 -15.18
N SER A 233 -6.88 -23.51 -14.04
CA SER A 233 -8.02 -24.11 -13.33
C SER A 233 -8.99 -23.08 -12.72
N SER A 234 -8.63 -21.78 -12.70
CA SER A 234 -9.55 -20.70 -12.34
C SER A 234 -10.71 -20.57 -13.34
N LYS A 235 -10.48 -20.86 -14.63
CA LYS A 235 -11.49 -20.82 -15.72
C LYS A 235 -12.23 -19.47 -15.84
N ILE A 236 -11.48 -18.37 -15.75
CA ILE A 236 -11.98 -17.01 -15.98
C ILE A 236 -11.36 -16.39 -17.23
N GLU A 237 -11.96 -15.32 -17.75
CA GLU A 237 -11.49 -14.64 -18.96
C GLU A 237 -10.17 -13.88 -18.76
N PHE A 238 -9.98 -13.27 -17.57
CA PHE A 238 -8.82 -12.42 -17.28
C PHE A 238 -7.99 -12.94 -16.09
N PRO A 239 -7.26 -14.07 -16.25
CA PRO A 239 -6.54 -14.75 -15.17
C PRO A 239 -5.35 -13.94 -14.63
N GLY A 240 -5.40 -13.65 -13.33
CA GLY A 240 -4.36 -12.96 -12.57
C GLY A 240 -4.53 -11.43 -12.50
N THR A 241 -5.78 -10.96 -12.49
CA THR A 241 -6.15 -9.53 -12.57
C THR A 241 -7.14 -9.13 -11.47
N TYR A 242 -7.31 -7.83 -11.19
CA TYR A 242 -8.32 -7.33 -10.24
C TYR A 242 -9.74 -7.80 -10.59
N GLN A 243 -10.13 -7.70 -11.86
CA GLN A 243 -11.42 -8.24 -12.34
C GLN A 243 -11.52 -9.75 -12.09
N GLY A 244 -10.44 -10.49 -12.34
CA GLY A 244 -10.40 -11.93 -12.09
C GLY A 244 -10.59 -12.29 -10.62
N VAL A 245 -10.00 -11.52 -9.70
CA VAL A 245 -10.26 -11.68 -8.25
C VAL A 245 -11.74 -11.43 -7.95
N ALA A 246 -12.34 -10.36 -8.49
CA ALA A 246 -13.75 -10.01 -8.27
C ALA A 246 -14.71 -11.15 -8.68
N GLU A 247 -14.46 -11.81 -9.81
CA GLU A 247 -15.21 -12.99 -10.29
C GLU A 247 -15.11 -14.22 -9.36
N LYS A 248 -14.14 -14.24 -8.43
CA LYS A 248 -13.89 -15.36 -7.51
C LYS A 248 -14.18 -15.07 -6.04
N LEU A 249 -14.62 -13.86 -5.67
CA LEU A 249 -14.91 -13.48 -4.28
C LEU A 249 -16.00 -14.35 -3.62
N ASP A 250 -16.91 -14.95 -4.39
CA ASP A 250 -17.92 -15.88 -3.86
C ASP A 250 -17.29 -17.11 -3.19
N HIS A 251 -16.07 -17.50 -3.57
CA HIS A 251 -15.31 -18.56 -2.90
C HIS A 251 -14.92 -18.18 -1.46
N LEU A 252 -14.43 -16.95 -1.27
CA LEU A 252 -14.02 -16.45 0.04
C LEU A 252 -15.24 -16.28 0.96
N LYS A 253 -16.35 -15.81 0.39
CA LYS A 253 -17.66 -15.78 1.07
C LYS A 253 -18.17 -17.18 1.42
N GLU A 254 -17.98 -18.18 0.56
CA GLU A 254 -18.33 -19.58 0.87
C GLU A 254 -17.47 -20.12 2.03
N LEU A 255 -16.18 -19.80 2.07
CA LEU A 255 -15.24 -20.20 3.11
C LEU A 255 -15.58 -19.56 4.48
N GLY A 256 -16.17 -18.37 4.49
CA GLY A 256 -16.50 -17.59 5.70
C GLY A 256 -15.54 -16.42 5.97
N ILE A 257 -14.82 -15.96 4.95
CA ILE A 257 -13.94 -14.79 5.04
C ILE A 257 -14.78 -13.51 4.97
N ASN A 258 -14.43 -12.53 5.80
CA ASN A 258 -15.04 -11.20 5.82
C ASN A 258 -14.02 -10.04 5.69
N CYS A 259 -12.74 -10.36 5.50
CA CYS A 259 -11.69 -9.39 5.18
C CYS A 259 -10.62 -10.04 4.30
N ILE A 260 -10.23 -9.40 3.20
CA ILE A 260 -9.04 -9.78 2.42
C ILE A 260 -7.89 -8.83 2.73
N GLU A 261 -6.69 -9.37 2.86
CA GLU A 261 -5.46 -8.60 2.93
C GLU A 261 -4.71 -8.82 1.61
N LEU A 262 -4.71 -7.80 0.75
CA LEU A 262 -4.06 -7.85 -0.55
C LEU A 262 -2.56 -7.57 -0.38
N MET A 263 -1.73 -8.52 -0.81
CA MET A 263 -0.30 -8.29 -1.05
C MET A 263 -0.08 -7.07 -1.97
N PRO A 264 1.11 -6.42 -1.95
CA PRO A 264 1.34 -5.09 -2.50
C PRO A 264 0.67 -4.81 -3.85
N CYS A 265 -0.26 -3.86 -3.82
CA CYS A 265 -1.05 -3.43 -4.98
C CYS A 265 -0.65 -2.04 -5.52
N HIS A 266 0.32 -1.36 -4.90
CA HIS A 266 0.99 -0.21 -5.50
C HIS A 266 1.75 -0.62 -6.77
N GLU A 267 2.01 0.31 -7.69
CA GLU A 267 2.85 0.06 -8.87
C GLU A 267 4.27 -0.36 -8.45
N PHE A 268 4.73 -1.51 -8.94
CA PHE A 268 6.06 -2.09 -8.72
C PHE A 268 6.56 -2.77 -10.02
N ASN A 269 7.87 -2.95 -10.20
CA ASN A 269 8.43 -3.59 -11.39
C ASN A 269 8.73 -5.07 -11.16
N GLU A 270 7.91 -5.97 -11.72
CA GLU A 270 8.15 -7.42 -11.63
C GLU A 270 9.44 -7.88 -12.34
N LEU A 271 10.03 -7.04 -13.19
CA LEU A 271 11.25 -7.37 -13.93
C LEU A 271 12.53 -6.82 -13.28
N GLU A 272 12.47 -6.22 -12.09
CA GLU A 272 13.62 -5.52 -11.50
C GLU A 272 14.88 -6.38 -11.31
N TYR A 273 14.72 -7.69 -11.05
CA TYR A 273 15.78 -8.70 -11.00
C TYR A 273 15.54 -9.87 -11.98
N TYR A 274 14.92 -9.57 -13.14
CA TYR A 274 14.62 -10.55 -14.17
C TYR A 274 15.86 -11.35 -14.56
N SER A 275 15.83 -12.66 -14.31
CA SER A 275 17.01 -13.51 -14.53
C SER A 275 16.61 -14.97 -14.73
N TYR A 276 17.29 -15.65 -15.67
CA TYR A 276 16.97 -17.04 -16.00
C TYR A 276 17.20 -17.98 -14.81
N ASN A 277 16.24 -18.88 -14.60
CA ASN A 277 16.25 -19.87 -13.55
C ASN A 277 16.68 -21.24 -14.11
N THR A 278 17.94 -21.59 -13.89
CA THR A 278 18.53 -22.85 -14.38
C THR A 278 17.92 -24.12 -13.74
N ILE A 279 17.18 -24.00 -12.63
CA ILE A 279 16.62 -25.13 -11.89
C ILE A 279 15.21 -25.48 -12.37
N LEU A 280 14.35 -24.48 -12.59
CA LEU A 280 12.97 -24.69 -13.07
C LEU A 280 12.82 -24.51 -14.59
N GLY A 281 13.79 -23.87 -15.26
CA GLY A 281 13.71 -23.55 -16.68
C GLY A 281 12.81 -22.35 -17.02
N ASP A 282 12.47 -21.54 -16.00
CA ASP A 282 11.69 -20.30 -16.11
C ASP A 282 12.57 -19.06 -15.84
N HIS A 283 11.97 -17.94 -15.47
CA HIS A 283 12.69 -16.72 -15.06
C HIS A 283 12.21 -16.28 -13.68
N ARG A 284 13.16 -15.83 -12.86
CA ARG A 284 12.85 -15.12 -11.62
C ARG A 284 12.34 -13.72 -11.94
N VAL A 285 11.31 -13.29 -11.22
CA VAL A 285 10.63 -11.99 -11.32
C VAL A 285 10.24 -11.53 -9.91
N ASN A 286 10.13 -10.23 -9.63
CA ASN A 286 9.46 -9.83 -8.39
C ASN A 286 7.98 -10.19 -8.51
N PHE A 287 7.59 -11.30 -7.88
CA PHE A 287 6.21 -11.74 -7.89
C PHE A 287 5.42 -11.00 -6.83
N TRP A 288 5.88 -10.99 -5.57
CA TRP A 288 5.14 -10.45 -4.42
C TRP A 288 4.90 -8.93 -4.46
N GLY A 289 5.80 -8.15 -5.05
CA GLY A 289 5.64 -6.70 -5.21
C GLY A 289 6.16 -5.84 -4.06
N TYR A 290 6.94 -6.39 -3.12
CA TYR A 290 7.61 -5.61 -2.05
C TYR A 290 8.80 -4.79 -2.57
N SER A 291 8.54 -3.89 -3.53
CA SER A 291 9.50 -2.95 -4.12
C SER A 291 8.70 -1.84 -4.84
N THR A 292 8.18 -0.86 -4.08
CA THR A 292 7.22 0.11 -4.63
C THR A 292 7.88 1.20 -5.49
N ILE A 293 7.26 1.50 -6.63
CA ILE A 293 7.57 2.62 -7.55
C ILE A 293 6.57 3.77 -7.33
N GLY A 294 5.26 3.46 -7.32
CA GLY A 294 4.19 4.46 -7.33
C GLY A 294 3.13 4.24 -6.26
N PHE A 295 3.28 4.91 -5.12
CA PHE A 295 2.42 4.74 -3.94
C PHE A 295 0.95 5.16 -4.13
N PHE A 296 0.66 6.04 -5.10
CA PHE A 296 -0.70 6.45 -5.44
C PHE A 296 -1.27 5.73 -6.68
N SER A 297 -0.47 4.86 -7.31
CA SER A 297 -0.82 4.14 -8.53
C SER A 297 -1.12 2.68 -8.20
N PRO A 298 -2.30 2.12 -8.58
CA PRO A 298 -2.49 0.67 -8.59
C PRO A 298 -1.58 0.03 -9.65
N MET A 299 -1.07 -1.17 -9.34
CA MET A 299 -0.25 -1.98 -10.25
C MET A 299 -0.95 -2.20 -11.58
N ILE A 300 -0.48 -1.54 -12.65
CA ILE A 300 -1.19 -1.51 -13.93
C ILE A 300 -1.24 -2.89 -14.60
N ARG A 301 -0.20 -3.71 -14.39
CA ARG A 301 -0.07 -5.08 -14.90
C ARG A 301 -0.93 -6.11 -14.14
N TYR A 302 -1.74 -5.66 -13.18
CA TYR A 302 -2.86 -6.41 -12.58
C TYR A 302 -4.24 -5.96 -13.12
N ALA A 303 -4.31 -4.94 -13.98
CA ALA A 303 -5.50 -4.74 -14.80
C ALA A 303 -5.57 -5.82 -15.90
N SER A 304 -6.76 -6.06 -16.43
CA SER A 304 -6.98 -7.03 -17.52
C SER A 304 -6.61 -6.46 -18.91
N ALA A 305 -7.12 -7.05 -20.01
CA ALA A 305 -6.91 -6.54 -21.39
C ALA A 305 -8.18 -5.92 -22.05
N SER A 306 -9.30 -5.85 -21.32
CA SER A 306 -10.65 -5.49 -21.78
C SER A 306 -10.94 -4.04 -22.21
N SER A 307 -10.06 -3.04 -22.01
CA SER A 307 -10.35 -1.64 -22.33
C SER A 307 -9.17 -0.87 -22.93
N ASN A 308 -9.50 0.03 -23.87
CA ASN A 308 -8.57 0.90 -24.62
C ASN A 308 -8.14 2.16 -23.86
N ASN A 309 -8.78 2.51 -22.73
CA ASN A 309 -8.18 3.49 -21.83
C ASN A 309 -7.13 2.77 -21.00
N PHE A 310 -5.86 2.94 -21.34
CA PHE A 310 -4.76 2.26 -20.67
C PHE A 310 -4.55 2.76 -19.23
N ALA A 311 -4.85 4.03 -18.95
CA ALA A 311 -4.35 4.72 -17.76
C ALA A 311 -5.36 4.82 -16.61
N GLY A 312 -6.62 5.18 -16.88
CA GLY A 312 -7.68 5.25 -15.86
C GLY A 312 -8.15 3.88 -15.34
N ARG A 313 -7.55 2.81 -15.85
CA ARG A 313 -8.19 1.51 -15.88
C ARG A 313 -7.80 0.58 -14.75
N ALA A 314 -6.52 0.54 -14.38
CA ALA A 314 -6.11 -0.16 -13.16
C ALA A 314 -6.81 0.43 -11.93
N ILE A 315 -7.03 1.75 -11.94
CA ILE A 315 -7.85 2.48 -10.97
C ILE A 315 -9.29 1.93 -10.97
N ASN A 316 -9.96 1.94 -12.11
CA ASN A 316 -11.35 1.48 -12.20
C ASN A 316 -11.53 -0.03 -11.88
N GLU A 317 -10.61 -0.90 -12.31
CA GLU A 317 -10.67 -2.34 -11.98
C GLU A 317 -10.39 -2.61 -10.50
N PHE A 318 -9.51 -1.85 -9.84
CA PHE A 318 -9.35 -1.92 -8.39
C PHE A 318 -10.61 -1.45 -7.65
N LYS A 319 -11.23 -0.32 -8.07
CA LYS A 319 -12.50 0.15 -7.49
C LYS A 319 -13.64 -0.87 -7.70
N ILE A 320 -13.67 -1.58 -8.83
CA ILE A 320 -14.61 -2.70 -9.06
C ILE A 320 -14.35 -3.84 -8.06
N LEU A 321 -13.09 -4.25 -7.86
CA LEU A 321 -12.73 -5.28 -6.89
C LEU A 321 -13.22 -4.93 -5.48
N VAL A 322 -12.96 -3.70 -5.02
CA VAL A 322 -13.41 -3.21 -3.70
C VAL A 322 -14.94 -3.21 -3.60
N LYS A 323 -15.63 -2.62 -4.58
CA LYS A 323 -17.10 -2.60 -4.62
C LYS A 323 -17.72 -4.01 -4.60
N GLU A 324 -17.14 -4.97 -5.32
CA GLU A 324 -17.62 -6.35 -5.36
C GLU A 324 -17.28 -7.15 -4.09
N ALA A 325 -16.23 -6.77 -3.35
CA ALA A 325 -15.94 -7.27 -2.01
C ALA A 325 -16.95 -6.72 -0.99
N HIS A 326 -17.22 -5.41 -1.01
CA HIS A 326 -18.19 -4.77 -0.13
C HIS A 326 -19.61 -5.31 -0.33
N LYS A 327 -20.07 -5.47 -1.59
CA LYS A 327 -21.34 -6.16 -1.91
C LYS A 327 -21.43 -7.57 -1.33
N ARG A 328 -20.30 -8.22 -1.05
CA ARG A 328 -20.23 -9.56 -0.45
C ARG A 328 -20.13 -9.56 1.07
N GLY A 329 -19.85 -8.41 1.70
CA GLY A 329 -19.57 -8.29 3.14
C GLY A 329 -18.12 -8.58 3.49
N ILE A 330 -17.20 -8.34 2.54
CA ILE A 330 -15.76 -8.56 2.68
C ILE A 330 -15.07 -7.18 2.65
N GLU A 331 -14.36 -6.84 3.72
CA GLU A 331 -13.50 -5.65 3.79
C GLU A 331 -12.20 -5.84 3.00
N VAL A 332 -11.60 -4.74 2.55
CA VAL A 332 -10.31 -4.75 1.83
C VAL A 332 -9.23 -4.05 2.64
N ILE A 333 -8.23 -4.81 3.07
CA ILE A 333 -6.96 -4.33 3.62
C ILE A 333 -5.90 -4.41 2.51
N MET A 334 -5.03 -3.40 2.42
CA MET A 334 -3.90 -3.40 1.49
C MET A 334 -2.56 -3.43 2.25
N ASP A 335 -1.65 -4.29 1.82
CA ASP A 335 -0.26 -4.29 2.28
C ASP A 335 0.49 -3.09 1.67
N VAL A 336 1.14 -2.29 2.51
CA VAL A 336 1.80 -1.02 2.15
C VAL A 336 3.26 -0.99 2.57
N VAL A 337 4.13 -0.90 1.56
CA VAL A 337 5.59 -0.95 1.69
C VAL A 337 6.18 0.45 1.83
N LEU A 338 5.80 1.14 2.91
CA LEU A 338 6.22 2.53 3.17
C LEU A 338 7.65 2.66 3.74
N ASN A 339 8.36 1.54 3.89
CA ASN A 339 9.66 1.49 4.57
C ASN A 339 10.87 1.61 3.61
N HIS A 340 10.70 1.32 2.31
CA HIS A 340 11.73 1.44 1.26
C HIS A 340 11.08 1.63 -0.13
N THR A 341 11.89 1.77 -1.19
CA THR A 341 11.41 1.92 -2.59
C THR A 341 12.24 1.08 -3.58
N ALA A 342 11.70 0.89 -4.79
CA ALA A 342 12.39 0.21 -5.90
C ALA A 342 13.58 0.96 -6.52
N GLU A 343 13.91 2.17 -6.05
CA GLU A 343 15.15 2.84 -6.48
C GLU A 343 16.41 2.20 -5.84
N GLY A 344 16.26 1.28 -4.89
CA GLY A 344 17.38 0.55 -4.26
C GLY A 344 18.40 1.48 -3.60
N ASN A 345 19.67 1.07 -3.57
CA ASN A 345 20.78 1.91 -3.10
C ASN A 345 21.37 2.78 -4.23
N GLU A 346 22.59 3.30 -4.07
CA GLU A 346 23.30 4.13 -5.06
C GLU A 346 23.53 3.48 -6.44
N LYS A 347 23.33 2.16 -6.55
CA LYS A 347 23.46 1.39 -7.80
C LYS A 347 22.12 1.07 -8.46
N GLY A 348 21.00 1.35 -7.79
CA GLY A 348 19.66 1.17 -8.34
C GLY A 348 19.28 2.29 -9.31
N PRO A 349 18.13 2.13 -10.02
CA PRO A 349 17.69 3.09 -11.01
C PRO A 349 17.29 4.44 -10.39
N ILE A 350 17.33 5.50 -11.19
CA ILE A 350 16.85 6.84 -10.81
C ILE A 350 15.60 7.14 -11.64
N PHE A 351 14.42 7.13 -11.02
CA PHE A 351 13.16 7.31 -11.73
C PHE A 351 12.13 8.17 -11.00
N SER A 352 12.32 8.48 -9.71
CA SER A 352 11.40 9.30 -8.91
C SER A 352 12.16 9.99 -7.78
N PHE A 353 11.91 9.63 -6.52
CA PHE A 353 12.33 10.31 -5.30
C PHE A 353 13.81 10.73 -5.27
N ARG A 354 14.73 9.90 -5.75
CA ARG A 354 16.17 10.20 -5.80
C ARG A 354 16.47 11.39 -6.71
N GLY A 355 15.88 11.43 -7.90
CA GLY A 355 16.03 12.55 -8.83
C GLY A 355 15.19 13.78 -8.45
N VAL A 356 14.09 13.59 -7.71
CA VAL A 356 13.21 14.68 -7.24
C VAL A 356 13.83 15.43 -6.05
N ASP A 357 14.22 14.72 -4.97
CA ASP A 357 14.99 15.27 -3.83
C ASP A 357 15.52 14.17 -2.89
N ASN A 358 16.61 13.48 -3.28
CA ASN A 358 17.13 12.30 -2.57
C ASN A 358 17.29 12.45 -1.04
N SER A 359 17.85 13.56 -0.56
CA SER A 359 18.11 13.80 0.87
C SER A 359 16.86 14.10 1.70
N VAL A 360 15.72 14.38 1.05
CA VAL A 360 14.41 14.53 1.71
C VAL A 360 13.73 13.17 1.85
N TYR A 361 13.73 12.36 0.79
CA TYR A 361 12.95 11.13 0.72
C TYR A 361 13.65 9.89 1.32
N TYR A 362 14.98 9.84 1.34
CA TYR A 362 15.72 8.69 1.86
C TYR A 362 16.50 9.02 3.13
N MET A 363 16.65 8.01 3.99
CA MET A 363 17.51 8.10 5.17
C MET A 363 18.98 7.97 4.75
N LEU A 364 19.74 9.05 4.91
CA LEU A 364 21.16 9.11 4.52
C LEU A 364 22.08 9.31 5.72
N ALA A 365 23.26 8.70 5.65
CA ALA A 365 24.40 9.01 6.49
C ALA A 365 25.11 10.31 5.99
N PRO A 366 26.01 10.92 6.79
CA PRO A 366 26.58 12.23 6.46
C PRO A 366 27.39 12.33 5.15
N LYS A 367 27.79 11.22 4.52
CA LYS A 367 28.47 11.21 3.20
C LYS A 367 27.58 10.63 2.09
N GLY A 368 26.26 10.71 2.28
CA GLY A 368 25.27 10.27 1.30
C GLY A 368 25.04 8.76 1.22
N GLU A 369 25.65 7.94 2.10
CA GLU A 369 25.38 6.51 2.12
C GLU A 369 23.94 6.23 2.58
N PHE A 370 23.22 5.34 1.90
CA PHE A 370 21.85 4.97 2.27
C PHE A 370 21.84 4.10 3.54
N TYR A 371 21.02 4.47 4.52
CA TYR A 371 20.67 3.54 5.60
C TYR A 371 19.82 2.40 5.03
N ASN A 372 20.08 1.17 5.46
CA ASN A 372 19.41 -0.04 4.97
C ASN A 372 18.75 -0.84 6.11
N TYR A 373 17.82 -0.21 6.84
CA TYR A 373 17.03 -0.88 7.89
C TYR A 373 15.97 -1.83 7.32
N SER A 374 15.60 -1.69 6.05
CA SER A 374 14.68 -2.58 5.32
C SER A 374 15.35 -3.88 4.87
N GLY A 375 16.67 -3.85 4.61
CA GLY A 375 17.40 -4.91 3.91
C GLY A 375 17.42 -4.72 2.38
N CYS A 376 16.54 -3.89 1.82
CA CYS A 376 16.28 -3.74 0.37
C CYS A 376 17.13 -2.65 -0.33
N GLY A 377 18.10 -2.05 0.37
CA GLY A 377 19.10 -1.14 -0.19
C GLY A 377 18.89 0.34 0.18
N ASN A 378 17.66 0.75 0.49
CA ASN A 378 17.37 2.07 1.07
C ASN A 378 16.36 1.96 2.23
N THR A 379 16.26 3.05 3.00
CA THR A 379 15.18 3.24 3.98
C THR A 379 14.50 4.57 3.68
N PHE A 380 13.18 4.56 3.57
CA PHE A 380 12.38 5.75 3.31
C PHE A 380 12.34 6.63 4.56
N ASN A 381 12.47 7.96 4.40
CA ASN A 381 12.70 8.92 5.48
C ASN A 381 11.41 9.28 6.22
N CYS A 382 10.70 8.27 6.75
CA CYS A 382 9.30 8.30 7.17
C CYS A 382 8.92 9.47 8.10
N ASN A 383 9.84 9.91 8.97
CA ASN A 383 9.60 11.01 9.93
C ASN A 383 10.09 12.39 9.44
N HIS A 384 10.59 12.53 8.21
CA HIS A 384 10.83 13.85 7.61
C HIS A 384 9.49 14.54 7.32
N PRO A 385 9.31 15.86 7.58
CA PRO A 385 8.00 16.53 7.48
C PRO A 385 7.28 16.33 6.14
N VAL A 386 8.02 16.40 5.03
CA VAL A 386 7.50 16.22 3.67
C VAL A 386 7.04 14.77 3.43
N VAL A 387 7.84 13.81 3.90
CA VAL A 387 7.59 12.38 3.72
C VAL A 387 6.40 11.93 4.58
N ARG A 388 6.26 12.48 5.79
CA ARG A 388 5.06 12.31 6.63
C ARG A 388 3.79 12.75 5.90
N GLN A 389 3.83 13.95 5.30
CA GLN A 389 2.68 14.47 4.57
C GLN A 389 2.34 13.60 3.34
N PHE A 390 3.35 13.16 2.60
CA PHE A 390 3.21 12.19 1.51
C PHE A 390 2.57 10.87 1.94
N ILE A 391 3.02 10.28 3.07
CA ILE A 391 2.45 9.06 3.63
C ILE A 391 0.97 9.26 4.00
N LEU A 392 0.64 10.36 4.69
CA LEU A 392 -0.74 10.68 5.05
C LEU A 392 -1.65 10.84 3.82
N ASP A 393 -1.20 11.58 2.82
CA ASP A 393 -1.98 11.83 1.61
C ASP A 393 -2.14 10.56 0.75
N CYS A 394 -1.15 9.66 0.76
CA CYS A 394 -1.25 8.32 0.19
C CYS A 394 -2.35 7.50 0.86
N LEU A 395 -2.28 7.34 2.19
CA LEU A 395 -3.29 6.56 2.95
C LEU A 395 -4.69 7.17 2.81
N ARG A 396 -4.80 8.50 2.87
CA ARG A 396 -6.07 9.22 2.64
C ARG A 396 -6.63 8.94 1.24
N TYR A 397 -5.80 8.98 0.20
CA TYR A 397 -6.23 8.68 -1.18
C TYR A 397 -6.80 7.27 -1.30
N TRP A 398 -6.11 6.24 -0.79
CA TRP A 398 -6.62 4.87 -0.87
C TRP A 398 -7.92 4.66 -0.09
N VAL A 399 -8.14 5.38 1.02
CA VAL A 399 -9.41 5.35 1.77
C VAL A 399 -10.51 6.13 1.04
N THR A 400 -10.25 7.38 0.62
CA THR A 400 -11.31 8.25 0.09
C THR A 400 -11.65 7.99 -1.38
N GLU A 401 -10.65 7.72 -2.21
CA GLU A 401 -10.85 7.51 -3.66
C GLU A 401 -11.03 6.05 -4.02
N MET A 402 -10.39 5.13 -3.29
CA MET A 402 -10.36 3.69 -3.61
C MET A 402 -11.14 2.82 -2.60
N HIS A 403 -11.74 3.43 -1.57
CA HIS A 403 -12.58 2.78 -0.54
C HIS A 403 -11.89 1.63 0.25
N VAL A 404 -10.57 1.70 0.45
CA VAL A 404 -9.83 0.70 1.25
C VAL A 404 -10.16 0.83 2.75
N ASP A 405 -10.57 -0.28 3.40
CA ASP A 405 -10.96 -0.32 4.83
C ASP A 405 -9.76 -0.37 5.81
N GLY A 406 -8.57 -0.74 5.34
CA GLY A 406 -7.40 -0.87 6.20
C GLY A 406 -6.05 -1.06 5.49
N PHE A 407 -4.99 -1.00 6.29
CA PHE A 407 -3.62 -1.14 5.83
C PHE A 407 -2.80 -2.06 6.74
N ARG A 408 -2.03 -2.97 6.13
CA ARG A 408 -0.94 -3.72 6.78
C ARG A 408 0.39 -3.08 6.40
N PHE A 409 1.17 -2.63 7.38
CA PHE A 409 2.39 -1.87 7.18
C PHE A 409 3.60 -2.78 7.27
N ASP A 410 4.21 -3.04 6.12
CA ASP A 410 5.44 -3.81 5.96
C ASP A 410 6.63 -3.17 6.70
N LEU A 411 7.39 -3.99 7.43
CA LEU A 411 8.49 -3.59 8.31
C LEU A 411 8.20 -2.29 9.09
N GLY A 412 6.98 -2.21 9.64
CA GLY A 412 6.38 -1.00 10.21
C GLY A 412 7.22 -0.33 11.31
N SER A 413 8.15 -1.05 11.95
CA SER A 413 9.11 -0.47 12.90
C SER A 413 9.99 0.62 12.31
N ILE A 414 10.22 0.65 10.99
CA ILE A 414 10.94 1.74 10.31
C ILE A 414 10.22 3.08 10.45
N MET A 415 8.88 3.09 10.50
CA MET A 415 8.11 4.30 10.80
C MET A 415 8.34 4.85 12.21
N SER A 416 8.89 4.04 13.14
CA SER A 416 9.28 4.52 14.47
C SER A 416 10.65 5.20 14.50
N ARG A 417 11.49 5.05 13.47
CA ARG A 417 12.87 5.55 13.46
C ARG A 417 12.93 7.06 13.17
N SER A 418 13.87 7.74 13.82
CA SER A 418 14.18 9.15 13.58
C SER A 418 14.70 9.39 12.15
N SER A 419 14.23 10.47 11.53
CA SER A 419 14.60 10.88 10.18
C SER A 419 16.03 11.43 10.11
N SER A 420 16.70 11.26 8.96
CA SER A 420 17.85 12.09 8.64
C SER A 420 17.37 13.52 8.37
N LEU A 421 17.84 14.48 9.16
CA LEU A 421 17.67 15.91 8.91
C LEU A 421 18.99 16.47 8.38
N TRP A 422 18.97 16.96 7.14
CA TRP A 422 20.11 17.58 6.48
C TRP A 422 20.31 19.02 6.95
N ASP A 423 20.61 19.18 8.25
CA ASP A 423 21.20 20.41 8.78
C ASP A 423 22.72 20.35 8.54
N ALA A 424 23.30 21.48 8.13
CA ALA A 424 24.75 21.62 7.97
C ALA A 424 25.52 21.25 9.26
N ALA A 425 24.91 21.41 10.43
CA ALA A 425 25.48 20.95 11.70
C ALA A 425 25.78 19.43 11.71
N ASN A 426 24.88 18.60 11.17
CA ASN A 426 25.03 17.14 11.09
C ASN A 426 26.05 16.71 10.02
N VAL A 427 26.24 17.52 8.98
CA VAL A 427 27.08 17.20 7.81
C VAL A 427 28.56 17.55 8.05
N TYR A 428 28.83 18.64 8.78
CA TYR A 428 30.20 19.13 9.01
C TYR A 428 30.80 18.79 10.38
N GLY A 429 30.11 17.98 11.20
CA GLY A 429 30.65 17.46 12.47
C GLY A 429 30.87 18.55 13.53
N ALA A 430 29.97 19.54 13.59
CA ALA A 430 29.95 20.49 14.69
C ALA A 430 29.29 19.84 15.91
N ASP A 431 29.96 19.85 17.07
CA ASP A 431 29.36 19.42 18.34
C ASP A 431 28.16 20.33 18.67
N VAL A 432 26.95 19.76 18.70
CA VAL A 432 25.74 20.46 19.15
C VAL A 432 25.39 19.99 20.56
N GLU A 433 25.40 20.92 21.53
CA GLU A 433 25.00 20.62 22.91
C GLU A 433 23.49 20.34 23.00
N GLY A 434 23.11 19.08 23.22
CA GLY A 434 21.73 18.66 23.48
C GLY A 434 21.52 17.14 23.42
N ASP A 435 20.35 16.67 23.86
CA ASP A 435 19.89 15.28 23.63
C ASP A 435 19.57 15.08 22.13
N LEU A 436 20.61 14.80 21.33
CA LEU A 436 20.48 14.57 19.91
C LEU A 436 19.87 13.19 19.62
N LEU A 437 18.65 13.20 19.07
CA LEU A 437 18.06 12.04 18.38
C LEU A 437 18.89 11.73 17.13
N THR A 438 19.84 10.81 17.25
CA THR A 438 20.64 10.31 16.12
C THR A 438 19.75 9.61 15.09
N THR A 439 20.05 9.78 13.80
CA THR A 439 19.33 9.16 12.67
C THR A 439 19.16 7.64 12.87
N GLY A 440 17.95 7.12 12.67
CA GLY A 440 17.65 5.70 12.84
C GLY A 440 17.27 5.27 14.26
N THR A 441 17.41 6.12 15.28
CA THR A 441 16.97 5.83 16.65
C THR A 441 15.44 5.71 16.73
N PRO A 442 14.90 4.61 17.30
CA PRO A 442 13.46 4.46 17.49
C PRO A 442 12.91 5.49 18.49
N ILE A 443 11.87 6.22 18.08
CA ILE A 443 11.19 7.24 18.88
C ILE A 443 9.96 6.59 19.53
N SER A 444 9.67 6.94 20.79
CA SER A 444 8.50 6.46 21.53
C SER A 444 7.17 7.03 20.99
N CYS A 445 7.18 8.30 20.56
CA CYS A 445 6.07 8.99 19.91
C CYS A 445 6.48 9.45 18.50
N PRO A 446 6.62 8.54 17.53
CA PRO A 446 7.08 8.89 16.18
C PRO A 446 5.99 9.71 15.45
N PRO A 447 6.30 10.92 14.96
CA PRO A 447 5.27 11.82 14.43
C PRO A 447 4.47 11.27 13.25
N VAL A 448 5.03 10.38 12.42
CA VAL A 448 4.26 9.77 11.31
C VAL A 448 3.10 8.93 11.83
N ILE A 449 3.34 8.12 12.86
CA ILE A 449 2.33 7.22 13.44
C ILE A 449 1.32 8.02 14.27
N ASP A 450 1.78 9.06 14.99
CA ASP A 450 0.89 10.00 15.70
C ASP A 450 -0.10 10.67 14.74
N MET A 451 0.41 11.19 13.61
CA MET A 451 -0.43 11.85 12.60
C MET A 451 -1.40 10.86 11.95
N ILE A 452 -0.96 9.66 11.56
CA ILE A 452 -1.86 8.61 11.03
C ILE A 452 -2.95 8.27 12.05
N SER A 453 -2.59 8.12 13.32
CA SER A 453 -3.51 7.66 14.37
C SER A 453 -4.57 8.69 14.77
N ASN A 454 -4.26 9.98 14.60
CA ASN A 454 -5.14 11.08 14.96
C ASN A 454 -5.79 11.76 13.74
N ASP A 455 -5.55 11.26 12.53
CA ASP A 455 -6.15 11.79 11.31
C ASP A 455 -7.68 11.55 11.27
N PRO A 456 -8.52 12.58 11.01
CA PRO A 456 -9.97 12.44 11.01
C PRO A 456 -10.53 11.49 9.94
N ILE A 457 -9.83 11.27 8.84
CA ILE A 457 -10.19 10.35 7.75
C ILE A 457 -9.75 8.93 8.14
N LEU A 458 -8.51 8.77 8.62
CA LEU A 458 -7.94 7.46 8.93
C LEU A 458 -8.40 6.87 10.27
N ARG A 459 -8.99 7.65 11.18
CA ARG A 459 -9.43 7.17 12.50
C ARG A 459 -10.41 5.98 12.49
N GLY A 460 -11.15 5.78 11.40
CA GLY A 460 -12.07 4.66 11.22
C GLY A 460 -11.48 3.44 10.48
N VAL A 461 -10.22 3.54 10.04
CA VAL A 461 -9.52 2.60 9.16
C VAL A 461 -8.73 1.60 10.02
N LYS A 462 -8.62 0.35 9.56
CA LYS A 462 -7.88 -0.69 10.30
C LYS A 462 -6.38 -0.54 10.04
N LEU A 463 -5.58 -0.50 11.10
CA LEU A 463 -4.14 -0.31 11.02
C LEU A 463 -3.42 -1.52 11.66
N ILE A 464 -2.63 -2.23 10.87
CA ILE A 464 -1.91 -3.45 11.27
C ILE A 464 -0.42 -3.23 11.02
N ALA A 465 0.43 -3.36 12.03
CA ALA A 465 1.88 -3.24 11.88
C ALA A 465 2.58 -4.60 11.84
N GLU A 466 3.48 -4.79 10.88
CA GLU A 466 4.59 -5.72 11.06
C GLU A 466 5.62 -5.07 11.98
N ALA A 467 5.54 -5.35 13.28
CA ALA A 467 6.29 -4.63 14.31
C ALA A 467 7.75 -5.14 14.46
N TRP A 468 8.50 -5.20 13.37
CA TRP A 468 9.95 -5.41 13.33
C TRP A 468 10.60 -4.76 12.09
N ASP A 469 11.92 -4.77 11.99
CA ASP A 469 12.67 -4.47 10.77
C ASP A 469 13.97 -5.28 10.62
N ALA A 470 14.55 -5.30 9.42
CA ALA A 470 15.78 -6.04 9.11
C ALA A 470 17.04 -5.45 9.79
N GLY A 471 16.93 -4.25 10.38
CA GLY A 471 17.93 -3.67 11.27
C GLY A 471 17.98 -4.31 12.67
N GLY A 472 17.19 -5.36 12.93
CA GLY A 472 17.16 -6.09 14.19
C GLY A 472 16.28 -5.45 15.27
N LEU A 473 15.48 -4.45 14.93
CA LEU A 473 14.48 -3.88 15.83
C LEU A 473 13.24 -4.79 15.87
N TYR A 474 12.76 -5.08 17.08
CA TYR A 474 11.59 -5.92 17.30
C TYR A 474 10.68 -5.26 18.34
N GLN A 475 9.46 -4.90 17.94
CA GLN A 475 8.50 -4.08 18.67
C GLN A 475 7.18 -4.80 18.95
N VAL A 476 7.04 -6.11 18.71
CA VAL A 476 5.80 -6.85 19.01
C VAL A 476 5.48 -6.82 20.51
N GLY A 477 4.29 -6.35 20.85
CA GLY A 477 3.80 -6.01 22.19
C GLY A 477 4.04 -4.53 22.57
N MET A 478 4.83 -3.78 21.80
CA MET A 478 5.35 -2.45 22.15
C MET A 478 5.28 -1.42 21.01
N PHE A 479 4.60 -1.71 19.89
CA PHE A 479 4.49 -0.75 18.79
C PHE A 479 3.74 0.52 19.23
N PRO A 480 4.16 1.73 18.83
CA PRO A 480 3.42 2.97 19.12
C PRO A 480 2.01 2.93 18.51
N HIS A 481 0.97 2.82 19.36
CA HIS A 481 -0.32 2.29 18.89
C HIS A 481 -1.57 3.18 19.11
N TRP A 482 -1.51 4.25 19.91
CA TRP A 482 -2.65 5.17 20.22
C TRP A 482 -4.01 4.51 20.55
N GLY A 483 -4.00 3.24 20.98
CA GLY A 483 -5.19 2.41 21.21
C GLY A 483 -5.90 1.87 19.96
N ILE A 484 -5.34 2.02 18.75
CA ILE A 484 -5.99 1.63 17.48
C ILE A 484 -5.15 0.70 16.58
N TRP A 485 -3.83 0.58 16.79
CA TRP A 485 -2.98 -0.29 15.96
C TRP A 485 -2.92 -1.73 16.47
N SER A 486 -3.16 -2.65 15.55
CA SER A 486 -2.89 -4.09 15.69
C SER A 486 -1.47 -4.42 15.24
N GLU A 487 -1.01 -5.62 15.56
CA GLU A 487 0.29 -6.13 15.17
C GLU A 487 0.17 -7.56 14.64
N TRP A 488 0.96 -7.91 13.62
CA TRP A 488 1.23 -9.30 13.28
C TRP A 488 1.94 -9.99 14.45
N ASN A 489 1.29 -10.96 15.09
CA ASN A 489 1.84 -11.63 16.27
C ASN A 489 2.74 -12.81 15.88
N GLY A 490 4.00 -12.51 15.52
CA GLY A 490 5.00 -13.54 15.23
C GLY A 490 5.24 -14.52 16.40
N LYS A 491 5.03 -14.10 17.66
CA LYS A 491 5.14 -15.02 18.81
C LYS A 491 4.02 -16.05 18.83
N PHE A 492 2.80 -15.70 18.40
CA PHE A 492 1.70 -16.65 18.25
C PHE A 492 2.07 -17.75 17.26
N ARG A 493 2.55 -17.35 16.07
CA ARG A 493 3.06 -18.25 15.01
C ARG A 493 4.05 -19.26 15.60
N ASP A 494 5.11 -18.75 16.24
CA ASP A 494 6.22 -19.57 16.71
C ASP A 494 5.83 -20.51 17.86
N VAL A 495 5.07 -20.01 18.84
CA VAL A 495 4.59 -20.80 19.99
C VAL A 495 3.63 -21.90 19.54
N VAL A 496 2.68 -21.61 18.65
CA VAL A 496 1.73 -22.62 18.17
C VAL A 496 2.44 -23.67 17.31
N ARG A 497 3.39 -23.27 16.44
CA ARG A 497 4.26 -24.20 15.68
C ARG A 497 5.01 -25.15 16.61
N GLN A 498 5.69 -24.62 17.64
CA GLN A 498 6.43 -25.43 18.62
C GLN A 498 5.52 -26.37 19.44
N PHE A 499 4.38 -25.87 19.94
CA PHE A 499 3.45 -26.66 20.74
C PHE A 499 2.82 -27.80 19.93
N ILE A 500 2.28 -27.51 18.74
CA ILE A 500 1.54 -28.50 17.94
C ILE A 500 2.44 -29.60 17.38
N LYS A 501 3.73 -29.32 17.10
CA LYS A 501 4.69 -30.39 16.75
C LYS A 501 5.18 -31.22 17.95
N GLY A 502 4.75 -30.92 19.18
CA GLY A 502 5.08 -31.67 20.38
C GLY A 502 6.44 -31.33 20.98
N THR A 503 6.73 -30.03 21.14
CA THR A 503 7.97 -29.55 21.77
C THR A 503 7.77 -29.28 23.26
N ASP A 504 8.67 -29.77 24.11
CA ASP A 504 8.61 -29.57 25.56
C ASP A 504 8.64 -28.09 25.96
N GLY A 505 7.93 -27.75 27.03
CA GLY A 505 7.93 -26.41 27.64
C GLY A 505 6.91 -25.40 27.08
N PHE A 506 6.24 -25.68 25.95
CA PHE A 506 5.38 -24.70 25.28
C PHE A 506 3.91 -24.65 25.72
N SER A 507 3.45 -25.53 26.62
CA SER A 507 2.03 -25.61 27.02
C SER A 507 1.49 -24.33 27.68
N GLY A 508 2.30 -23.69 28.55
CA GLY A 508 1.92 -22.42 29.20
C GLY A 508 1.82 -21.27 28.20
N ALA A 509 2.84 -21.10 27.34
CA ALA A 509 2.84 -20.09 26.29
C ALA A 509 1.69 -20.30 25.28
N PHE A 510 1.33 -21.55 24.97
CA PHE A 510 0.19 -21.85 24.12
C PHE A 510 -1.14 -21.44 24.78
N ALA A 511 -1.28 -21.60 26.10
CA ALA A 511 -2.44 -21.09 26.83
C ALA A 511 -2.54 -19.55 26.79
N GLU A 512 -1.41 -18.84 26.83
CA GLU A 512 -1.38 -17.38 26.62
C GLU A 512 -1.82 -17.01 25.19
N CYS A 513 -1.39 -17.76 24.18
CA CYS A 513 -1.83 -17.57 22.78
C CYS A 513 -3.34 -17.78 22.61
N LEU A 514 -3.91 -18.82 23.22
CA LEU A 514 -5.37 -19.05 23.24
C LEU A 514 -6.14 -17.89 23.86
N CYS A 515 -5.56 -17.18 24.83
CA CYS A 515 -6.13 -16.00 25.48
C CYS A 515 -5.81 -14.67 24.77
N GLY A 516 -5.33 -14.70 23.52
CA GLY A 516 -5.03 -13.50 22.73
C GLY A 516 -3.77 -12.75 23.19
N SER A 517 -2.77 -13.50 23.67
CA SER A 517 -1.46 -13.00 24.11
C SER A 517 -1.54 -11.84 25.10
N PRO A 518 -2.15 -12.05 26.30
CA PRO A 518 -2.24 -11.00 27.33
C PRO A 518 -0.84 -10.56 27.81
N ASN A 519 0.14 -11.47 27.77
CA ASN A 519 1.55 -11.19 27.99
C ASN A 519 2.18 -10.12 27.05
N LEU A 520 1.52 -9.78 25.93
CA LEU A 520 1.93 -8.74 24.99
C LEU A 520 0.98 -7.53 24.97
N TYR A 521 -0.33 -7.76 25.12
CA TYR A 521 -1.35 -6.76 24.85
C TYR A 521 -2.17 -6.31 26.09
N GLN A 522 -2.02 -6.96 27.24
CA GLN A 522 -2.67 -6.52 28.48
C GLN A 522 -1.99 -5.25 29.03
N GLY A 523 -2.78 -4.32 29.59
CA GLY A 523 -2.26 -3.06 30.15
C GLY A 523 -2.51 -1.80 29.31
N GLY A 524 -3.36 -1.88 28.29
CA GLY A 524 -3.74 -0.73 27.45
C GLY A 524 -4.36 -1.13 26.11
N ARG A 525 -4.16 -2.38 25.69
CA ARG A 525 -4.78 -2.99 24.50
C ARG A 525 -5.73 -4.13 24.87
N LYS A 526 -6.20 -4.82 23.85
CA LYS A 526 -7.27 -5.84 23.85
C LYS A 526 -6.88 -6.99 22.92
N PRO A 527 -7.42 -8.21 23.09
CA PRO A 527 -7.02 -9.38 22.30
C PRO A 527 -7.02 -9.14 20.78
N TRP A 528 -7.98 -8.38 20.25
CA TRP A 528 -8.09 -8.09 18.82
C TRP A 528 -6.99 -7.19 18.23
N HIS A 529 -6.05 -6.69 19.02
CA HIS A 529 -4.82 -6.07 18.50
C HIS A 529 -3.75 -7.12 18.13
N SER A 530 -3.95 -8.39 18.54
CA SER A 530 -3.16 -9.53 18.08
C SER A 530 -3.74 -10.05 16.77
N ILE A 531 -3.04 -9.84 15.65
CA ILE A 531 -3.30 -10.58 14.42
C ILE A 531 -2.56 -11.92 14.54
N ASN A 532 -3.32 -12.97 14.79
CA ASN A 532 -2.83 -14.33 14.96
C ASN A 532 -2.71 -15.01 13.59
N PHE A 533 -1.56 -15.61 13.30
CA PHE A 533 -1.34 -16.36 12.06
C PHE A 533 -0.45 -17.58 12.30
N ILE A 534 -0.60 -18.61 11.46
CA ILE A 534 0.25 -19.82 11.51
C ILE A 534 1.25 -19.82 10.35
N CYS A 535 0.83 -19.32 9.20
CA CYS A 535 1.56 -19.19 7.96
C CYS A 535 1.13 -17.88 7.30
N ALA A 536 1.99 -17.36 6.43
CA ALA A 536 1.76 -16.14 5.66
C ALA A 536 2.38 -16.36 4.25
N HIS A 537 2.47 -15.30 3.44
CA HIS A 537 3.20 -15.37 2.16
C HIS A 537 4.68 -15.74 2.36
N ASP A 538 5.30 -15.26 3.45
CA ASP A 538 6.62 -15.64 3.90
C ASP A 538 6.62 -16.98 4.68
N GLY A 539 7.71 -17.71 4.56
CA GLY A 539 7.84 -19.02 5.18
C GLY A 539 7.06 -20.13 4.47
N PHE A 540 6.89 -21.25 5.19
CA PHE A 540 6.15 -22.41 4.72
C PHE A 540 4.63 -22.18 4.68
N THR A 541 3.98 -22.80 3.69
CA THR A 541 2.53 -23.10 3.73
C THR A 541 2.19 -24.04 4.89
N LEU A 542 0.90 -24.15 5.23
CA LEU A 542 0.43 -25.08 6.24
C LEU A 542 0.68 -26.55 5.88
N ALA A 543 0.71 -26.91 4.58
CA ALA A 543 1.05 -28.26 4.14
C ALA A 543 2.56 -28.53 4.23
N ASP A 544 3.39 -27.54 3.88
CA ASP A 544 4.85 -27.66 3.92
C ASP A 544 5.37 -27.69 5.38
N LEU A 545 4.74 -26.93 6.28
CA LEU A 545 5.02 -26.89 7.72
C LEU A 545 4.95 -28.28 8.39
N VAL A 546 4.14 -29.19 7.85
CA VAL A 546 3.98 -30.58 8.33
C VAL A 546 4.71 -31.61 7.45
N THR A 547 5.40 -31.16 6.40
CA THR A 547 6.01 -32.01 5.35
C THR A 547 7.53 -31.88 5.26
N TYR A 548 8.08 -30.72 5.64
CA TYR A 548 9.51 -30.43 5.56
C TYR A 548 10.06 -29.98 6.92
N ASN A 549 11.25 -30.46 7.28
CA ASN A 549 12.02 -29.95 8.41
C ASN A 549 12.90 -28.76 7.99
N ASN A 550 13.37 -28.75 6.75
CA ASN A 550 14.30 -27.75 6.22
C ASN A 550 13.71 -27.06 4.98
N LYS A 551 14.06 -25.79 4.77
CA LYS A 551 13.74 -25.05 3.54
C LYS A 551 14.47 -25.63 2.33
N ASN A 552 13.83 -25.56 1.16
CA ASN A 552 14.34 -25.97 -0.14
C ASN A 552 14.11 -24.84 -1.17
N ASN A 553 14.93 -23.81 -1.04
CA ASN A 553 14.86 -22.55 -1.77
C ASN A 553 15.87 -22.51 -2.93
N LEU A 554 16.48 -23.64 -3.31
CA LEU A 554 17.52 -23.69 -4.36
C LEU A 554 17.08 -22.98 -5.66
N ALA A 555 15.81 -23.12 -6.04
CA ALA A 555 15.21 -22.46 -7.21
C ALA A 555 15.23 -20.92 -7.15
N ASN A 556 15.45 -20.32 -5.99
CA ASN A 556 15.55 -18.86 -5.81
C ASN A 556 16.89 -18.31 -6.33
N GLY A 557 17.91 -19.17 -6.51
CA GLY A 557 19.21 -18.79 -7.06
C GLY A 557 20.24 -18.31 -6.03
N GLU A 558 19.90 -18.27 -4.75
CA GLU A 558 20.76 -17.79 -3.66
C GLU A 558 21.43 -18.91 -2.85
N GLU A 559 21.64 -20.07 -3.47
CA GLU A 559 22.24 -21.27 -2.86
C GLU A 559 21.58 -21.71 -1.53
N ASN A 560 20.26 -21.48 -1.39
CA ASN A 560 19.46 -21.77 -0.20
C ASN A 560 19.82 -20.92 1.04
N ASN A 561 20.55 -19.82 0.88
CA ASN A 561 20.85 -18.89 1.97
C ASN A 561 19.62 -18.05 2.38
N ASP A 562 18.77 -17.72 1.42
CA ASP A 562 17.56 -16.89 1.56
C ASP A 562 16.42 -17.58 2.34
N GLY A 563 15.52 -16.81 2.95
CA GLY A 563 14.38 -17.33 3.72
C GLY A 563 14.70 -17.84 5.13
N GLU A 564 13.67 -17.99 5.97
CA GLU A 564 13.83 -18.35 7.39
C GLU A 564 14.48 -19.74 7.59
N ASN A 565 15.41 -19.84 8.54
CA ASN A 565 16.04 -21.09 8.94
C ASN A 565 15.24 -21.80 10.05
N HIS A 566 14.71 -21.05 11.02
CA HIS A 566 14.00 -21.55 12.20
C HIS A 566 12.49 -21.66 11.97
N ASN A 567 12.09 -22.47 11.00
CA ASN A 567 10.69 -22.61 10.58
C ASN A 567 9.74 -23.21 11.65
N TYR A 568 10.29 -23.82 12.71
CA TYR A 568 9.56 -24.60 13.73
C TYR A 568 8.61 -25.67 13.17
N SER A 569 8.94 -26.19 11.98
CA SER A 569 8.19 -27.22 11.26
C SER A 569 8.49 -28.64 11.77
N TRP A 570 7.71 -29.62 11.29
CA TRP A 570 8.03 -31.04 11.46
C TRP A 570 7.44 -31.89 10.34
N ASN A 571 8.29 -32.62 9.62
CA ASN A 571 7.93 -33.48 8.48
C ASN A 571 7.00 -34.68 8.81
N CYS A 572 6.64 -34.86 10.09
CA CYS A 572 5.81 -35.94 10.62
C CYS A 572 6.41 -37.36 10.52
N GLY A 573 7.71 -37.49 10.21
CA GLY A 573 8.48 -38.74 10.23
C GLY A 573 9.27 -39.05 8.96
N GLU A 574 8.87 -38.50 7.82
CA GLU A 574 9.48 -38.69 6.50
C GLU A 574 9.52 -37.33 5.79
N GLU A 575 10.59 -36.97 5.06
CA GLU A 575 10.73 -35.65 4.41
C GLU A 575 10.03 -35.61 3.04
N GLY A 576 9.28 -34.55 2.74
CA GLY A 576 8.65 -34.34 1.43
C GLY A 576 7.38 -35.18 1.16
N ASP A 577 6.84 -35.08 -0.04
CA ASP A 577 5.51 -35.63 -0.40
C ASP A 577 5.43 -37.15 -0.46
N PHE A 578 6.57 -37.82 -0.70
CA PHE A 578 6.67 -39.27 -0.82
C PHE A 578 6.82 -39.93 0.55
N ALA A 579 5.74 -39.91 1.32
CA ALA A 579 5.68 -40.49 2.66
C ALA A 579 4.66 -41.65 2.79
N SER A 580 4.85 -42.51 3.79
CA SER A 580 3.93 -43.59 4.16
C SER A 580 2.51 -43.11 4.48
N ILE A 581 1.53 -44.03 4.40
CA ILE A 581 0.11 -43.76 4.71
C ILE A 581 -0.06 -43.27 6.16
N SER A 582 0.76 -43.79 7.08
CA SER A 582 0.85 -43.36 8.48
C SER A 582 1.23 -41.88 8.61
N VAL A 583 2.31 -41.47 7.94
CA VAL A 583 2.78 -40.06 7.96
C VAL A 583 1.76 -39.16 7.29
N LYS A 584 1.22 -39.51 6.12
CA LYS A 584 0.18 -38.73 5.44
C LYS A 584 -1.09 -38.54 6.29
N ARG A 585 -1.48 -39.55 7.08
CA ARG A 585 -2.58 -39.44 8.05
C ARG A 585 -2.24 -38.50 9.21
N LEU A 586 -1.00 -38.53 9.70
CA LEU A 586 -0.51 -37.62 10.75
C LEU A 586 -0.49 -36.17 10.25
N ARG A 587 0.08 -35.90 9.06
CA ARG A 587 0.11 -34.57 8.43
C ARG A 587 -1.29 -33.96 8.30
N LYS A 588 -2.24 -34.70 7.73
CA LYS A 588 -3.67 -34.29 7.67
C LYS A 588 -4.24 -33.91 9.03
N ARG A 589 -3.83 -34.60 10.10
CA ARG A 589 -4.22 -34.29 11.49
C ARG A 589 -3.55 -33.01 11.98
N GLN A 590 -2.25 -32.84 11.75
CA GLN A 590 -1.49 -31.66 12.19
C GLN A 590 -2.00 -30.38 11.52
N MET A 591 -2.31 -30.38 10.22
CA MET A 591 -2.94 -29.25 9.53
C MET A 591 -4.26 -28.83 10.20
N ARG A 592 -5.09 -29.81 10.59
CA ARG A 592 -6.33 -29.55 11.34
C ARG A 592 -6.06 -29.02 12.75
N ASN A 593 -5.05 -29.53 13.44
CA ASN A 593 -4.67 -29.08 14.79
C ASN A 593 -4.20 -27.61 14.77
N PHE A 594 -3.42 -27.22 13.76
CA PHE A 594 -3.02 -25.84 13.50
C PHE A 594 -4.22 -24.94 13.21
N PHE A 595 -5.07 -25.34 12.26
CA PHE A 595 -6.25 -24.56 11.90
C PHE A 595 -7.24 -24.41 13.07
N VAL A 596 -7.38 -25.43 13.92
CA VAL A 596 -8.13 -25.34 15.19
C VAL A 596 -7.51 -24.34 16.13
N SER A 597 -6.20 -24.43 16.39
CA SER A 597 -5.49 -23.52 17.28
C SER A 597 -5.67 -22.07 16.88
N LEU A 598 -5.59 -21.77 15.57
CA LEU A 598 -5.86 -20.46 15.02
C LEU A 598 -7.31 -19.99 15.26
N MET A 599 -8.30 -20.82 14.88
CA MET A 599 -9.71 -20.42 14.93
C MET A 599 -10.30 -20.32 16.34
N VAL A 600 -9.77 -21.06 17.32
CA VAL A 600 -10.27 -21.05 18.72
C VAL A 600 -9.46 -20.14 19.67
N SER A 601 -8.44 -19.46 19.16
CA SER A 601 -7.72 -18.44 19.94
C SER A 601 -8.49 -17.11 19.94
N GLN A 602 -8.46 -16.38 21.07
CA GLN A 602 -8.81 -14.97 21.09
C GLN A 602 -7.79 -14.13 20.30
N GLY A 603 -8.23 -12.98 19.78
CA GLY A 603 -7.49 -12.21 18.78
C GLY A 603 -8.07 -12.41 17.38
N VAL A 604 -7.47 -11.81 16.35
CA VAL A 604 -7.98 -11.84 14.97
C VAL A 604 -7.20 -12.88 14.17
N PRO A 605 -7.81 -13.95 13.64
CA PRO A 605 -7.10 -14.93 12.82
C PRO A 605 -6.88 -14.41 11.39
N MET A 606 -5.68 -14.66 10.88
CA MET A 606 -5.30 -14.50 9.48
C MET A 606 -4.95 -15.87 8.88
N ILE A 607 -5.44 -16.13 7.66
CA ILE A 607 -5.21 -17.34 6.87
C ILE A 607 -4.45 -16.94 5.61
N TYR A 608 -3.41 -17.70 5.24
CA TYR A 608 -2.70 -17.51 3.98
C TYR A 608 -3.41 -18.22 2.81
N MET A 609 -3.42 -17.59 1.64
CA MET A 609 -4.02 -18.08 0.41
C MET A 609 -3.63 -19.53 0.07
N GLY A 610 -4.63 -20.43 0.12
CA GLY A 610 -4.52 -21.83 -0.27
C GLY A 610 -4.22 -22.80 0.88
N ASP A 611 -3.93 -22.30 2.09
CA ASP A 611 -3.79 -23.15 3.27
C ASP A 611 -5.09 -23.92 3.58
N GLU A 612 -6.26 -23.39 3.20
CA GLU A 612 -7.56 -24.02 3.42
C GLU A 612 -7.79 -25.31 2.62
N TYR A 613 -7.02 -25.55 1.56
CA TYR A 613 -6.98 -26.84 0.83
C TYR A 613 -5.66 -27.59 0.99
N GLY A 614 -4.65 -26.97 1.62
CA GLY A 614 -3.31 -27.54 1.76
C GLY A 614 -2.44 -27.33 0.51
N HIS A 615 -2.37 -26.09 0.04
CA HIS A 615 -1.38 -25.65 -0.96
C HIS A 615 0.05 -25.97 -0.52
N THR A 616 0.95 -26.19 -1.48
CA THR A 616 2.37 -26.51 -1.23
C THR A 616 3.26 -25.76 -2.20
N LYS A 617 4.38 -25.26 -1.67
CA LYS A 617 5.50 -24.64 -2.40
C LYS A 617 6.65 -25.65 -2.64
N GLY A 618 6.43 -26.94 -2.40
CA GLY A 618 7.44 -28.00 -2.56
C GLY A 618 8.60 -27.89 -1.56
N GLY A 619 8.35 -27.27 -0.39
CA GLY A 619 9.37 -26.97 0.61
C GLY A 619 10.15 -25.68 0.37
N ASN A 620 9.83 -24.88 -0.65
CA ASN A 620 10.34 -23.51 -0.75
C ASN A 620 9.60 -22.62 0.26
N ASN A 621 10.34 -21.99 1.18
CA ASN A 621 9.79 -21.14 2.24
C ASN A 621 9.95 -19.64 1.95
N ASN A 622 10.37 -19.26 0.75
CA ASN A 622 10.59 -17.87 0.35
C ASN A 622 10.32 -17.72 -1.16
N THR A 623 9.07 -17.90 -1.58
CA THR A 623 8.72 -17.95 -3.01
C THR A 623 8.61 -16.57 -3.68
N TYR A 624 9.31 -15.55 -3.17
CA TYR A 624 9.23 -14.16 -3.60
C TYR A 624 9.47 -13.94 -5.10
N CYS A 625 10.30 -14.80 -5.71
CA CYS A 625 10.78 -14.62 -7.07
C CYS A 625 10.08 -15.46 -8.17
N HIS A 626 8.94 -16.12 -7.89
CA HIS A 626 8.33 -17.14 -8.78
C HIS A 626 6.93 -16.77 -9.31
N ASP A 627 6.80 -16.44 -10.59
CA ASP A 627 5.51 -16.37 -11.30
C ASP A 627 5.10 -17.74 -11.87
N ASN A 628 4.90 -18.72 -10.99
CA ASN A 628 4.53 -20.08 -11.36
C ASN A 628 3.62 -20.75 -10.30
N TYR A 629 3.37 -22.06 -10.45
CA TYR A 629 2.45 -22.83 -9.62
C TYR A 629 2.73 -22.79 -8.11
N MET A 630 3.95 -22.42 -7.68
CA MET A 630 4.28 -22.28 -6.25
C MET A 630 3.49 -21.17 -5.57
N ASN A 631 3.13 -20.10 -6.30
CA ASN A 631 2.36 -18.97 -5.78
C ASN A 631 0.95 -18.86 -6.36
N TYR A 632 0.56 -19.77 -7.25
CA TYR A 632 -0.79 -19.75 -7.85
C TYR A 632 -1.78 -20.58 -7.07
N PHE A 633 -2.98 -20.03 -6.85
CA PHE A 633 -4.09 -20.76 -6.28
C PHE A 633 -4.54 -21.90 -7.20
N ARG A 634 -4.51 -23.12 -6.67
CA ARG A 634 -4.81 -24.36 -7.40
C ARG A 634 -6.27 -24.73 -7.23
N TRP A 635 -7.14 -24.08 -8.01
CA TRP A 635 -8.60 -24.32 -8.01
C TRP A 635 -8.97 -25.79 -8.25
N ASP A 636 -8.18 -26.50 -9.06
CA ASP A 636 -8.24 -27.95 -9.26
C ASP A 636 -7.97 -28.74 -7.97
N LYS A 637 -6.96 -28.34 -7.18
CA LYS A 637 -6.61 -28.98 -5.90
C LYS A 637 -7.58 -28.62 -4.78
N LYS A 638 -8.09 -27.38 -4.76
CA LYS A 638 -9.21 -26.98 -3.90
C LYS A 638 -10.44 -27.86 -4.14
N GLU A 639 -10.73 -28.21 -5.39
CA GLU A 639 -11.91 -29.03 -5.71
C GLU A 639 -11.70 -30.51 -5.33
N GLU A 640 -10.50 -31.07 -5.52
CA GLU A 640 -10.11 -32.37 -4.97
C GLU A 640 -10.24 -32.41 -3.43
N ALA A 641 -9.82 -31.34 -2.74
CA ALA A 641 -9.88 -31.22 -1.28
C ALA A 641 -11.26 -30.84 -0.72
N HIS A 642 -12.22 -30.46 -1.58
CA HIS A 642 -13.47 -29.78 -1.21
C HIS A 642 -14.30 -30.57 -0.18
N SER A 643 -14.32 -31.90 -0.30
CA SER A 643 -15.11 -32.80 0.57
C SER A 643 -14.50 -33.07 1.96
N ASP A 644 -13.18 -32.83 2.13
CA ASP A 644 -12.43 -33.19 3.33
C ASP A 644 -11.91 -31.98 4.09
N PHE A 645 -10.78 -31.40 3.68
CA PHE A 645 -10.08 -30.38 4.47
C PHE A 645 -10.68 -28.99 4.30
N PHE A 646 -11.02 -28.57 3.07
CA PHE A 646 -11.73 -27.31 2.85
C PHE A 646 -13.08 -27.27 3.58
N ARG A 647 -13.83 -28.38 3.56
CA ARG A 647 -15.08 -28.53 4.32
C ARG A 647 -14.85 -28.34 5.83
N PHE A 648 -13.75 -28.87 6.36
CA PHE A 648 -13.36 -28.70 7.76
C PHE A 648 -13.05 -27.23 8.07
N CYS A 649 -12.23 -26.56 7.26
CA CYS A 649 -11.86 -25.16 7.44
C CYS A 649 -13.09 -24.24 7.45
N ARG A 650 -13.95 -24.36 6.43
CA ARG A 650 -15.23 -23.61 6.34
C ARG A 650 -16.14 -23.82 7.54
N ILE A 651 -16.31 -25.07 7.99
CA ILE A 651 -17.15 -25.36 9.17
C ILE A 651 -16.56 -24.73 10.43
N LEU A 652 -15.24 -24.66 10.55
CA LEU A 652 -14.59 -24.13 11.74
C LEU A 652 -14.53 -22.60 11.78
N ILE A 653 -14.33 -21.94 10.65
CA ILE A 653 -14.52 -20.48 10.53
C ILE A 653 -15.94 -20.13 10.94
N LYS A 654 -16.94 -20.82 10.35
CA LYS A 654 -18.34 -20.63 10.72
C LYS A 654 -18.63 -20.93 12.20
N PHE A 655 -17.99 -21.94 12.80
CA PHE A 655 -18.12 -22.22 14.23
C PHE A 655 -17.60 -21.06 15.09
N ARG A 656 -16.47 -20.45 14.71
CA ARG A 656 -15.91 -19.29 15.40
C ARG A 656 -16.93 -18.14 15.47
N GLU A 657 -17.56 -17.79 14.35
CA GLU A 657 -18.58 -16.71 14.26
C GLU A 657 -19.72 -16.85 15.29
N TYR A 658 -20.15 -18.08 15.62
CA TYR A 658 -21.23 -18.31 16.60
C TYR A 658 -20.76 -18.25 18.07
N VAL A 659 -19.45 -18.28 18.34
CA VAL A 659 -18.91 -18.41 19.70
C VAL A 659 -18.29 -17.09 20.15
N ILE A 660 -19.15 -16.25 20.74
CA ILE A 660 -18.85 -14.91 21.29
C ILE A 660 -17.55 -14.88 22.12
N PHE A 661 -17.23 -15.97 22.84
CA PHE A 661 -16.02 -16.11 23.66
C PHE A 661 -14.70 -15.82 22.91
N PHE A 662 -14.62 -16.11 21.60
CA PHE A 662 -13.41 -15.87 20.80
C PHE A 662 -13.25 -14.40 20.37
N HIS A 663 -14.32 -13.60 20.49
CA HIS A 663 -14.40 -12.23 20.01
C HIS A 663 -14.34 -11.19 21.15
N GLU A 664 -14.64 -11.57 22.40
CA GLU A 664 -14.68 -10.64 23.54
C GLU A 664 -13.41 -10.61 24.39
N SER A 665 -13.12 -9.45 24.99
CA SER A 665 -12.09 -9.35 26.03
C SER A 665 -12.65 -9.80 27.37
N ILE A 666 -12.44 -11.05 27.74
CA ILE A 666 -12.88 -11.61 29.02
C ILE A 666 -11.79 -11.42 30.07
N ASP A 667 -12.14 -10.84 31.21
CA ASP A 667 -11.25 -10.81 32.37
C ASP A 667 -11.11 -12.24 32.92
N LEU A 668 -9.87 -12.75 32.95
CA LEU A 668 -9.56 -14.10 33.43
C LEU A 668 -10.04 -14.36 34.87
N ASN A 669 -10.18 -13.31 35.70
CA ASN A 669 -10.75 -13.44 37.05
C ASN A 669 -12.22 -13.91 37.00
N CYS A 670 -13.01 -13.46 36.02
CA CYS A 670 -14.41 -13.89 35.84
C CYS A 670 -14.56 -15.36 35.40
N LEU A 671 -13.49 -16.01 34.94
CA LEU A 671 -13.49 -17.44 34.62
C LEU A 671 -13.23 -18.29 35.88
N VAL A 672 -12.36 -17.83 36.78
CA VAL A 672 -12.07 -18.54 38.04
C VAL A 672 -13.31 -18.59 38.93
N ASP A 673 -14.02 -17.46 39.07
CA ASP A 673 -15.25 -17.34 39.89
C ASP A 673 -16.49 -18.07 39.31
N ARG A 674 -16.38 -18.68 38.12
CA ARG A 674 -17.44 -19.51 37.50
C ARG A 674 -17.14 -21.00 37.47
N PHE A 675 -15.94 -21.41 37.88
CA PHE A 675 -15.50 -22.81 37.95
C PHE A 675 -15.03 -23.21 39.36
N THR A 676 -15.23 -22.34 40.36
CA THR A 676 -15.19 -22.64 41.80
C THR A 676 -16.61 -22.67 42.40
#